data_AF-A0A936B4U6-F1
#
_entry.id   AF-A0A936B4U6-F1
#
_cell.length_a   1.000
_cell.length_b   1.000
_cell.length_c   1.000
_cell.angle_alpha   90.00
_cell.angle_beta   90.00
_cell.angle_gamma   90.00
#
_symmetry.space_group_name_H-M   'P 1'
#
loop_
_entity.id
_entity.type
_entity.pdbx_description
1 polymer ?
#
loop_
_entity_poly.entity_id
_entity_poly.type
_entity_poly.pdbx_seq_one_letter_code
_entity_poly.pdbx_strand_id
1 'polypeptide(L)'
;MTVAQLAAYIPRDRVEQILHGRPIPATGVALIADISGFTPLTEALTHGLRPDQGAEELTRALGSVFTPLITEIHRQQGSVIKFGGDALIVWFGRAERQPPRMVIRHALTAAVAMQEAIAVHGRITTPIGPVVLRMKIGLAYGSVRRFELGLAEYGYEDGIAGATMDEMAEAEHHAQPGDIMLGRATAAYLHPGDAEIANWREEYGRLVALLRPARQRPWLPLRWPHERGAEHTAALSAYVPPQIQERLRLGQGHAAELKNVVSLFVQFHGLDYDNDPRIETRLQSYFAQAQRVVGWYGGRLNRLITGDKGSVLHIIFGAPQSVEEQERRAIRCALDLQAECASLSYITMQRIGVAAGRVFAGPVGSPIRHDFTTMGDVVNLSARLMQAAEAGQILMDTAVRDQLGSAFQVADLGTIMVKGKADPIHVFAAQGVTAAPTTIPSRQPQPIFGREVEQAALHQQLVEVVQGRGGSALLVGDVGLGKTLLLEELRGEQTAAHWLTAVALSYGFAQSGYLFVELMRQLVGVRMSGRRKRPCGWPNSALSGLATAVWRPPTPIWPSSWACRWTRHRASGWRGWAGRVCAGTSLPCCPKFCRRPAKTGRWWWPWTICSGRMRLRWNCWRRFCRWRRSGRFCFCWRCGLSP
;
A
#
# COMPACT_ATOMS: atom_id res chain seq x y z
N MET A 1 -8.38 -18.08 -14.41
CA MET A 1 -8.69 -16.63 -14.54
C MET A 1 -8.79 -16.28 -16.01
N THR A 2 -9.86 -15.60 -16.42
CA THR A 2 -10.05 -15.13 -17.80
C THR A 2 -9.82 -13.62 -17.92
N VAL A 3 -9.57 -13.14 -19.14
CA VAL A 3 -9.47 -11.70 -19.43
C VAL A 3 -10.74 -10.96 -19.01
N ALA A 4 -11.92 -11.55 -19.23
CA ALA A 4 -13.20 -10.97 -18.83
C ALA A 4 -13.32 -10.78 -17.31
N GLN A 5 -12.90 -11.78 -16.52
CA GLN A 5 -12.92 -11.70 -15.06
C GLN A 5 -12.05 -10.57 -14.53
N LEU A 6 -10.85 -10.39 -15.10
CA LEU A 6 -9.92 -9.33 -14.70
C LEU A 6 -10.40 -7.95 -15.16
N ALA A 7 -10.88 -7.85 -16.40
CA ALA A 7 -11.35 -6.60 -16.99
C ALA A 7 -12.51 -5.97 -16.19
N ALA A 8 -13.35 -6.77 -15.55
CA ALA A 8 -14.44 -6.25 -14.70
C ALA A 8 -13.93 -5.45 -13.49
N TYR A 9 -12.71 -5.71 -13.00
CA TYR A 9 -12.08 -4.98 -11.89
C TYR A 9 -11.41 -3.66 -12.30
N ILE A 10 -11.39 -3.34 -13.59
CA ILE A 10 -10.56 -2.26 -14.13
C ILE A 10 -11.48 -1.27 -14.87
N PRO A 11 -11.24 0.05 -14.76
CA PRO A 11 -11.94 1.04 -15.57
C PRO A 11 -11.89 0.69 -17.05
N ARG A 12 -13.01 0.81 -17.75
CA ARG A 12 -13.15 0.27 -19.09
C ARG A 12 -12.30 1.01 -20.13
N ASP A 13 -12.08 2.31 -19.97
CA ASP A 13 -11.09 3.07 -20.75
C ASP A 13 -9.66 2.53 -20.57
N ARG A 14 -9.27 2.18 -19.35
CA ARG A 14 -7.97 1.54 -19.06
C ARG A 14 -7.86 0.13 -19.66
N VAL A 15 -8.92 -0.67 -19.60
CA VAL A 15 -8.96 -1.97 -20.29
C VAL A 15 -8.77 -1.80 -21.80
N GLU A 16 -9.42 -0.83 -22.42
CA GLU A 16 -9.24 -0.58 -23.86
C GLU A 16 -7.84 -0.09 -24.20
N GLN A 17 -7.20 0.70 -23.34
CA GLN A 17 -5.80 1.07 -23.51
C GLN A 17 -4.89 -0.16 -23.45
N ILE A 18 -5.08 -1.05 -22.47
CA ILE A 18 -4.25 -2.26 -22.31
C ILE A 18 -4.43 -3.23 -23.48
N LEU A 19 -5.68 -3.44 -23.93
CA LEU A 19 -5.98 -4.42 -24.97
C LEU A 19 -5.77 -3.90 -26.40
N HIS A 20 -5.91 -2.59 -26.61
CA HIS A 20 -5.95 -2.00 -27.97
C HIS A 20 -4.99 -0.83 -28.17
N GLY A 21 -4.22 -0.43 -27.15
CA GLY A 21 -3.30 0.71 -27.23
C GLY A 21 -3.99 2.06 -27.41
N ARG A 22 -5.29 2.17 -27.13
CA ARG A 22 -6.05 3.42 -27.26
C ARG A 22 -5.62 4.40 -26.17
N PRO A 23 -5.21 5.64 -26.50
CA PRO A 23 -4.85 6.62 -25.48
C PRO A 23 -6.10 7.02 -24.69
N ILE A 24 -5.94 7.19 -23.37
CA ILE A 24 -7.00 7.70 -22.50
C ILE A 24 -7.01 9.23 -22.60
N PRO A 25 -8.11 9.87 -23.00
CA PRO A 25 -8.16 11.32 -23.10
C PRO A 25 -8.01 11.99 -21.73
N ALA A 26 -7.12 12.98 -21.65
CA ALA A 26 -6.88 13.80 -20.47
C ALA A 26 -7.83 15.01 -20.36
N THR A 27 -8.66 15.26 -21.37
CA THR A 27 -9.71 16.29 -21.34
C THR A 27 -11.05 15.61 -21.54
N GLY A 28 -12.07 16.03 -20.81
CA GLY A 28 -13.34 15.33 -20.79
C GLY A 28 -14.28 15.87 -19.74
N VAL A 29 -15.28 15.06 -19.38
CA VAL A 29 -16.23 15.39 -18.33
C VAL A 29 -16.05 14.41 -17.18
N ALA A 30 -15.81 14.95 -15.99
CA ALA A 30 -15.88 14.21 -14.74
C ALA A 30 -17.33 14.27 -14.23
N LEU A 31 -17.88 13.11 -13.86
CA LEU A 31 -19.19 12.97 -13.23
C LEU A 31 -19.02 12.23 -11.92
N ILE A 32 -19.60 12.76 -10.86
CA ILE A 32 -19.80 12.04 -9.60
C ILE A 32 -21.29 11.84 -9.38
N ALA A 33 -21.67 10.63 -8.99
CA ALA A 33 -23.03 10.29 -8.63
C ALA A 33 -23.02 9.73 -7.22
N ASP A 34 -23.40 10.55 -6.24
CA ASP A 34 -23.53 10.14 -4.83
C ASP A 34 -24.93 9.56 -4.59
N ILE A 35 -24.98 8.33 -4.09
CA ILE A 35 -26.23 7.59 -3.88
C ILE A 35 -26.56 7.56 -2.39
N SER A 36 -27.50 8.41 -2.01
CA SER A 36 -28.03 8.48 -0.65
C SER A 36 -28.89 7.26 -0.32
N GLY A 37 -28.75 6.76 0.92
CA GLY A 37 -29.50 5.62 1.45
C GLY A 37 -28.73 4.30 1.49
N PHE A 38 -27.53 4.24 0.91
CA PHE A 38 -26.68 3.05 0.97
C PHE A 38 -26.13 2.76 2.37
N THR A 39 -25.64 3.78 3.08
CA THR A 39 -25.09 3.57 4.42
C THR A 39 -26.13 2.94 5.38
N PRO A 40 -27.37 3.47 5.49
CA PRO A 40 -28.42 2.81 6.28
C PRO A 40 -28.74 1.38 5.82
N LEU A 41 -28.78 1.13 4.50
CA LEU A 41 -28.99 -0.21 3.94
C LEU A 41 -27.88 -1.18 4.36
N THR A 42 -26.62 -0.77 4.21
CA THR A 42 -25.46 -1.57 4.60
C THR A 42 -25.45 -1.84 6.10
N GLU A 43 -25.66 -0.83 6.94
CA GLU A 43 -25.71 -0.99 8.40
C GLU A 43 -26.80 -1.96 8.80
N ALA A 44 -28.01 -1.77 8.28
CA ALA A 44 -29.16 -2.55 8.70
C ALA A 44 -29.07 -4.01 8.22
N LEU A 45 -28.48 -4.30 7.06
CA LEU A 45 -28.21 -5.67 6.61
C LEU A 45 -26.99 -6.32 7.28
N THR A 46 -25.99 -5.53 7.66
CA THR A 46 -24.77 -6.03 8.33
C THR A 46 -25.04 -6.40 9.79
N HIS A 47 -25.96 -5.69 10.46
CA HIS A 47 -26.28 -5.89 11.87
C HIS A 47 -27.62 -6.60 12.12
N GLY A 48 -28.59 -6.47 11.20
CA GLY A 48 -29.94 -6.99 11.37
C GLY A 48 -30.15 -8.44 10.92
N LEU A 49 -29.19 -9.04 10.22
CA LEU A 49 -29.28 -10.40 9.69
C LEU A 49 -28.10 -11.27 10.15
N ARG A 50 -28.25 -12.59 9.98
CA ARG A 50 -27.11 -13.49 10.15
C ARG A 50 -26.00 -13.14 9.15
N PRO A 51 -24.72 -13.38 9.48
CA PRO A 51 -23.61 -12.91 8.66
C PRO A 51 -23.61 -13.41 7.21
N ASP A 52 -24.02 -14.66 7.00
CA ASP A 52 -24.14 -15.28 5.67
C ASP A 52 -25.23 -14.61 4.84
N GLN A 53 -26.42 -14.43 5.44
CA GLN A 53 -27.57 -13.82 4.79
C GLN A 53 -27.36 -12.32 4.52
N GLY A 54 -26.77 -11.58 5.46
CA GLY A 54 -26.54 -10.14 5.32
C GLY A 54 -25.59 -9.80 4.16
N ALA A 55 -24.53 -10.58 3.98
CA ALA A 55 -23.59 -10.37 2.87
C ALA A 55 -24.22 -10.69 1.50
N GLU A 56 -24.99 -11.78 1.41
CA GLU A 56 -25.67 -12.16 0.18
C GLU A 56 -26.74 -11.14 -0.22
N GLU A 57 -27.59 -10.76 0.73
CA GLU A 57 -28.68 -9.79 0.51
C GLU A 57 -28.14 -8.40 0.12
N LEU A 58 -27.04 -7.96 0.75
CA LEU A 58 -26.40 -6.70 0.37
C LEU A 58 -25.80 -6.78 -1.03
N THR A 59 -25.14 -7.88 -1.39
CA THR A 59 -24.60 -8.07 -2.75
C THR A 59 -25.71 -8.03 -3.80
N ARG A 60 -26.81 -8.73 -3.54
CA ARG A 60 -28.01 -8.76 -4.40
C ARG A 60 -28.62 -7.36 -4.56
N ALA A 61 -28.81 -6.65 -3.45
CA ALA A 61 -29.36 -5.29 -3.42
C ALA A 61 -28.47 -4.32 -4.22
N LEU A 62 -27.16 -4.29 -3.95
CA LEU A 62 -26.19 -3.45 -4.66
C LEU A 62 -26.19 -3.76 -6.16
N GLY A 63 -26.12 -5.03 -6.53
CA GLY A 63 -26.09 -5.46 -7.94
C GLY A 63 -27.33 -5.04 -8.72
N SER A 64 -28.51 -5.05 -8.09
CA SER A 64 -29.78 -4.64 -8.72
C SER A 64 -29.83 -3.15 -9.08
N VAL A 65 -29.05 -2.32 -8.38
CA VAL A 65 -28.99 -0.86 -8.59
C VAL A 65 -27.81 -0.47 -9.46
N PHE A 66 -26.61 -1.00 -9.19
CA PHE A 66 -25.42 -0.63 -9.96
C PHE A 66 -25.47 -1.14 -11.40
N THR A 67 -26.08 -2.30 -11.67
CA THR A 67 -26.11 -2.85 -13.05
C THR A 67 -26.84 -1.93 -14.03
N PRO A 68 -28.08 -1.46 -13.76
CA PRO A 68 -28.74 -0.45 -14.60
C PRO A 68 -27.92 0.84 -14.75
N LEU A 69 -27.37 1.37 -13.65
CA LEU A 69 -26.62 2.63 -13.67
C LEU A 69 -25.37 2.55 -14.55
N ILE A 70 -24.55 1.50 -14.36
CA ILE A 70 -23.33 1.27 -15.14
C ILE A 70 -23.66 1.02 -16.61
N THR A 71 -24.80 0.37 -16.89
CA THR A 71 -25.26 0.16 -18.27
C THR A 71 -25.52 1.49 -18.98
N GLU A 72 -26.22 2.43 -18.33
CA GLU A 72 -26.49 3.76 -18.91
C GLU A 72 -25.23 4.60 -19.08
N ILE A 73 -24.28 4.50 -18.14
CA ILE A 73 -22.95 5.12 -18.26
C ILE A 73 -22.22 4.60 -19.51
N HIS A 74 -22.14 3.27 -19.67
CA HIS A 74 -21.46 2.63 -20.82
C HIS A 74 -22.17 2.89 -22.15
N ARG A 75 -23.50 3.09 -22.13
CA ARG A 75 -24.30 3.45 -23.32
C ARG A 75 -23.91 4.80 -23.93
N GLN A 76 -23.28 5.66 -23.13
CA GLN A 76 -22.76 6.97 -23.50
C GLN A 76 -21.22 7.02 -23.49
N GLN A 77 -20.54 5.86 -23.51
CA GLN A 77 -19.07 5.73 -23.48
C GLN A 77 -18.40 6.34 -22.25
N GLY A 78 -19.11 6.43 -21.12
CA GLY A 78 -18.50 6.79 -19.84
C GLY A 78 -17.78 5.61 -19.23
N SER A 79 -16.61 5.87 -18.63
CA SER A 79 -15.85 4.88 -17.87
C SER A 79 -16.08 5.07 -16.38
N VAL A 80 -16.56 4.05 -15.68
CA VAL A 80 -16.60 4.07 -14.21
C VAL A 80 -15.19 3.87 -13.68
N ILE A 81 -14.60 4.96 -13.17
CA ILE A 81 -13.23 4.97 -12.69
C ILE A 81 -13.18 4.33 -11.29
N LYS A 82 -14.01 4.79 -10.35
CA LYS A 82 -14.00 4.31 -8.95
C LYS A 82 -15.39 4.30 -8.33
N PHE A 83 -15.55 3.41 -7.35
CA PHE A 83 -16.69 3.36 -6.42
C PHE A 83 -16.28 3.99 -5.06
N GLY A 84 -16.64 5.24 -4.80
CA GLY A 84 -16.35 5.94 -3.54
C GLY A 84 -17.33 5.58 -2.43
N GLY A 85 -17.34 4.32 -1.98
CA GLY A 85 -18.36 3.83 -1.03
C GLY A 85 -19.74 3.84 -1.68
N ASP A 86 -20.50 4.89 -1.43
CA ASP A 86 -21.83 5.19 -1.98
C ASP A 86 -21.82 6.05 -3.25
N ALA A 87 -20.66 6.55 -3.68
CA ALA A 87 -20.53 7.35 -4.89
C ALA A 87 -19.93 6.57 -6.09
N LEU A 88 -20.35 6.93 -7.32
CA LEU A 88 -19.71 6.53 -8.56
C LEU A 88 -18.91 7.71 -9.12
N ILE A 89 -17.63 7.51 -9.42
CA ILE A 89 -16.81 8.48 -10.16
C ILE A 89 -16.66 7.97 -11.59
N VAL A 90 -17.08 8.79 -12.55
CA VAL A 90 -17.18 8.45 -13.97
C VAL A 90 -16.42 9.48 -14.80
N TRP A 91 -15.73 9.00 -15.83
CA TRP A 91 -15.00 9.84 -16.79
C TRP A 91 -15.54 9.64 -18.21
N PHE A 92 -15.92 10.74 -18.85
CA PHE A 92 -16.26 10.80 -20.27
C PHE A 92 -15.12 11.49 -21.02
N GLY A 93 -14.20 10.69 -21.60
CA GLY A 93 -13.06 11.21 -22.34
C GLY A 93 -13.47 11.88 -23.65
N ARG A 94 -12.97 13.10 -23.91
CA ARG A 94 -13.20 13.83 -25.16
C ARG A 94 -12.19 13.37 -26.22
N ALA A 95 -12.67 12.89 -27.36
CA ALA A 95 -11.77 12.67 -28.49
C ALA A 95 -11.20 14.01 -29.00
N GLU A 96 -9.95 14.03 -29.47
CA GLU A 96 -9.21 15.26 -29.81
C GLU A 96 -9.96 16.20 -30.76
N ARG A 97 -10.66 15.65 -31.76
CA ARG A 97 -11.45 16.39 -32.75
C ARG A 97 -12.92 16.60 -32.37
N GLN A 98 -13.35 16.11 -31.21
CA GLN A 98 -14.73 16.21 -30.76
C GLN A 98 -14.96 17.57 -30.06
N PRO A 99 -15.99 18.35 -30.45
CA PRO A 99 -16.35 19.58 -29.75
C PRO A 99 -16.71 19.32 -28.27
N PRO A 100 -16.31 20.18 -27.32
CA PRO A 100 -16.64 20.05 -25.89
C PRO A 100 -18.13 19.80 -25.63
N ARG A 101 -19.00 20.57 -26.30
CA ARG A 101 -20.46 20.43 -26.20
C ARG A 101 -20.98 19.01 -26.40
N MET A 102 -20.33 18.22 -27.26
CA MET A 102 -20.78 16.86 -27.55
C MET A 102 -20.52 15.92 -26.37
N VAL A 103 -19.32 15.96 -25.79
CA VAL A 103 -18.99 15.09 -24.64
C VAL A 103 -19.79 15.49 -23.40
N ILE A 104 -20.05 16.79 -23.21
CA ILE A 104 -20.93 17.30 -22.14
C ILE A 104 -22.35 16.76 -22.33
N ARG A 105 -22.90 16.80 -23.55
CA ARG A 105 -24.22 16.22 -23.83
C ARG A 105 -24.28 14.71 -23.60
N HIS A 106 -23.22 13.97 -23.92
CA HIS A 106 -23.14 12.53 -23.61
C HIS A 106 -23.22 12.29 -22.09
N ALA A 107 -22.44 13.05 -21.32
CA ALA A 107 -22.43 12.96 -19.86
C ALA A 107 -23.78 13.35 -19.23
N LEU A 108 -24.41 14.44 -19.71
CA LEU A 108 -25.77 14.85 -19.27
C LEU A 108 -26.83 13.80 -19.64
N THR A 109 -26.74 13.20 -20.82
CA THR A 109 -27.68 12.14 -21.23
C THR A 109 -27.55 10.92 -20.34
N ALA A 110 -26.31 10.53 -20.00
CA ALA A 110 -26.08 9.46 -19.03
C ALA A 110 -26.63 9.83 -17.65
N ALA A 111 -26.37 11.05 -17.16
CA ALA A 111 -26.84 11.51 -15.86
C ALA A 111 -28.38 11.49 -15.74
N VAL A 112 -29.10 11.95 -16.76
CA VAL A 112 -30.57 11.89 -16.80
C VAL A 112 -31.05 10.43 -16.79
N ALA A 113 -30.49 9.58 -17.66
CA ALA A 113 -30.85 8.17 -17.70
C ALA A 113 -30.53 7.43 -16.39
N MET A 114 -29.45 7.80 -15.70
CA MET A 114 -29.12 7.27 -14.37
C MET A 114 -30.14 7.71 -13.31
N GLN A 115 -30.61 8.97 -13.33
CA GLN A 115 -31.66 9.44 -12.41
C GLN A 115 -32.99 8.70 -12.65
N GLU A 116 -33.35 8.47 -13.92
CA GLU A 116 -34.51 7.65 -14.28
C GLU A 116 -34.35 6.20 -13.82
N ALA A 117 -33.17 5.60 -14.03
CA ALA A 117 -32.89 4.24 -13.62
C ALA A 117 -32.94 4.07 -12.09
N ILE A 118 -32.39 4.99 -11.30
CA ILE A 118 -32.47 4.88 -9.83
C ILE A 118 -33.89 5.14 -9.31
N ALA A 119 -34.70 5.95 -9.99
CA ALA A 119 -36.10 6.14 -9.61
C ALA A 119 -36.92 4.83 -9.73
N VAL A 120 -36.53 3.93 -10.63
CA VAL A 120 -37.13 2.61 -10.82
C VAL A 120 -36.48 1.56 -9.91
N HIS A 121 -35.16 1.40 -10.02
CA HIS A 121 -34.42 0.31 -9.39
C HIS A 121 -33.97 0.62 -7.95
N GLY A 122 -33.99 1.87 -7.53
CA GLY A 122 -33.60 2.30 -6.19
C GLY A 122 -34.61 1.93 -5.10
N ARG A 123 -35.79 1.40 -5.44
CA ARG A 123 -36.76 0.87 -4.47
C ARG A 123 -36.42 -0.60 -4.18
N ILE A 124 -35.64 -0.85 -3.14
CA ILE A 124 -35.18 -2.18 -2.77
C ILE A 124 -36.03 -2.73 -1.64
N THR A 125 -36.65 -3.89 -1.85
CA THR A 125 -37.27 -4.67 -0.77
C THR A 125 -36.19 -5.48 -0.08
N THR A 126 -36.02 -5.26 1.23
CA THR A 126 -35.10 -6.04 2.07
C THR A 126 -35.87 -6.72 3.19
N PRO A 127 -35.32 -7.78 3.82
CA PRO A 127 -35.97 -8.48 4.93
C PRO A 127 -36.32 -7.59 6.13
N ILE A 128 -35.61 -6.47 6.29
CA ILE A 128 -35.77 -5.49 7.37
C ILE A 128 -36.67 -4.30 6.99
N GLY A 129 -37.17 -4.26 5.75
CA GLY A 129 -38.06 -3.21 5.23
C GLY A 129 -37.67 -2.68 3.86
N PRO A 130 -38.53 -1.89 3.21
CA PRO A 130 -38.21 -1.24 1.94
C PRO A 130 -37.23 -0.07 2.16
N VAL A 131 -36.20 0.01 1.32
CA VAL A 131 -35.26 1.12 1.27
C VAL A 131 -35.41 1.82 -0.08
N VAL A 132 -35.47 3.15 -0.05
CA VAL A 132 -35.51 3.97 -1.27
C VAL A 132 -34.18 4.71 -1.39
N LEU A 133 -33.42 4.33 -2.40
CA LEU A 133 -32.20 5.01 -2.79
C LEU A 133 -32.53 6.19 -3.69
N ARG A 134 -31.80 7.28 -3.49
CA ARG A 134 -31.84 8.47 -4.34
C ARG A 134 -30.42 8.89 -4.68
N MET A 135 -30.27 9.64 -5.75
CA MET A 135 -28.95 10.02 -6.24
C MET A 135 -28.90 11.51 -6.49
N LYS A 136 -27.75 12.11 -6.20
CA LYS A 136 -27.40 13.47 -6.63
C LYS A 136 -26.16 13.39 -7.50
N ILE A 137 -26.12 14.21 -8.55
CA ILE A 137 -25.06 14.16 -9.55
C ILE A 137 -24.40 15.53 -9.67
N GLY A 138 -23.06 15.55 -9.64
CA GLY A 138 -22.24 16.71 -10.00
C GLY A 138 -21.40 16.43 -11.23
N LEU A 139 -21.24 17.42 -12.10
CA LEU A 139 -20.51 17.33 -13.36
C LEU A 139 -19.62 18.54 -13.59
N ALA A 140 -18.40 18.28 -14.10
CA ALA A 140 -17.49 19.33 -14.56
C ALA A 140 -16.76 18.90 -15.84
N TYR A 141 -16.59 19.84 -16.77
CA TYR A 141 -15.80 19.67 -17.99
C TYR A 141 -14.44 20.35 -17.85
N GLY A 142 -13.38 19.63 -18.17
CA GLY A 142 -12.04 20.20 -18.13
C GLY A 142 -10.94 19.17 -18.37
N SER A 143 -9.73 19.53 -17.99
CA SER A 143 -8.55 18.66 -18.07
C SER A 143 -8.25 18.01 -16.72
N VAL A 144 -7.75 16.77 -16.77
CA VAL A 144 -7.35 15.98 -15.60
C VAL A 144 -5.97 15.38 -15.84
N ARG A 145 -5.27 15.07 -14.75
CA ARG A 145 -4.14 14.15 -14.77
C ARG A 145 -4.63 12.73 -14.57
N ARG A 146 -4.19 11.81 -15.43
CA ARG A 146 -4.38 10.37 -15.26
C ARG A 146 -3.07 9.77 -14.77
N PHE A 147 -3.15 8.91 -13.76
CA PHE A 147 -2.00 8.28 -13.13
C PHE A 147 -2.14 6.75 -13.18
N GLU A 148 -1.00 6.09 -13.31
CA GLU A 148 -0.86 4.65 -13.08
C GLU A 148 0.14 4.49 -11.95
N LEU A 149 -0.36 4.17 -10.75
CA LEU A 149 0.42 4.23 -9.53
C LEU A 149 0.66 2.86 -8.92
N GLY A 150 1.80 2.72 -8.25
CA GLY A 150 2.13 1.56 -7.42
C GLY A 150 3.13 0.59 -8.03
N LEU A 151 3.21 -0.58 -7.41
CA LEU A 151 4.12 -1.66 -7.77
C LEU A 151 3.29 -2.90 -8.10
N ALA A 152 3.66 -3.62 -9.16
CA ALA A 152 2.93 -4.80 -9.64
C ALA A 152 2.72 -5.87 -8.55
N GLU A 153 3.64 -5.99 -7.58
CA GLU A 153 3.54 -6.93 -6.46
C GLU A 153 2.40 -6.62 -5.47
N TYR A 154 1.96 -5.36 -5.40
CA TYR A 154 0.85 -4.90 -4.55
C TYR A 154 -0.42 -4.56 -5.34
N GLY A 155 -0.31 -4.46 -6.68
CA GLY A 155 -1.36 -4.02 -7.58
C GLY A 155 -1.20 -2.54 -7.95
N TYR A 156 -1.53 -2.21 -9.21
CA TYR A 156 -1.60 -0.85 -9.69
C TYR A 156 -2.93 -0.18 -9.36
N GLU A 157 -2.89 1.13 -9.14
CA GLU A 157 -4.03 2.00 -8.93
C GLU A 157 -4.16 2.96 -10.13
N ASP A 158 -5.33 2.97 -10.78
CA ASP A 158 -5.67 3.99 -11.79
C ASP A 158 -6.15 5.25 -11.07
N GLY A 159 -5.36 6.32 -11.16
CA GLY A 159 -5.64 7.61 -10.53
C GLY A 159 -6.17 8.64 -11.53
N ILE A 160 -7.03 9.53 -11.04
CA ILE A 160 -7.48 10.74 -11.75
C ILE A 160 -7.45 11.90 -10.76
N ALA A 161 -6.93 13.06 -11.15
CA ALA A 161 -6.87 14.25 -10.28
C ALA A 161 -6.78 15.54 -11.09
N GLY A 162 -6.85 16.68 -10.38
CA GLY A 162 -6.77 18.04 -10.93
C GLY A 162 -8.06 18.81 -10.68
N ALA A 163 -8.01 20.12 -10.92
CA ALA A 163 -9.10 21.05 -10.61
C ALA A 163 -10.49 20.64 -11.15
N THR A 164 -10.55 19.96 -12.29
CA THR A 164 -11.83 19.44 -12.84
C THR A 164 -12.51 18.43 -11.89
N MET A 165 -11.73 17.62 -11.17
CA MET A 165 -12.29 16.68 -10.18
C MET A 165 -12.84 17.43 -8.96
N ASP A 166 -12.19 18.54 -8.58
CA ASP A 166 -12.61 19.39 -7.47
C ASP A 166 -13.89 20.15 -7.81
N GLU A 167 -13.97 20.73 -9.01
CA GLU A 167 -15.18 21.39 -9.53
C GLU A 167 -16.37 20.41 -9.62
N MET A 168 -16.11 19.16 -10.02
CA MET A 168 -17.13 18.11 -10.07
C MET A 168 -17.65 17.78 -8.66
N ALA A 169 -16.76 17.63 -7.68
CA ALA A 169 -17.13 17.37 -6.29
C ALA A 169 -17.91 18.55 -5.68
N GLU A 170 -17.53 19.78 -5.98
CA GLU A 170 -18.22 20.97 -5.50
C GLU A 170 -19.61 21.14 -6.13
N ALA A 171 -19.77 20.79 -7.41
CA ALA A 171 -21.08 20.73 -8.06
C ALA A 171 -22.01 19.72 -7.36
N GLU A 172 -21.49 18.56 -6.97
CA GLU A 172 -22.22 17.55 -6.22
C GLU A 172 -22.56 18.01 -4.80
N HIS A 173 -21.66 18.74 -4.14
CA HIS A 173 -21.91 19.30 -2.80
C HIS A 173 -23.15 20.21 -2.78
N HIS A 174 -23.32 20.98 -3.86
CA HIS A 174 -24.48 21.84 -4.07
C HIS A 174 -25.74 21.10 -4.53
N ALA A 175 -25.69 19.79 -4.80
CA ALA A 175 -26.80 19.02 -5.32
C ALA A 175 -27.69 18.45 -4.19
N GLN A 176 -29.00 18.48 -4.38
CA GLN A 176 -29.96 17.71 -3.57
C GLN A 176 -30.30 16.39 -4.25
N PRO A 177 -30.86 15.40 -3.54
CA PRO A 177 -31.31 14.15 -4.16
C PRO A 177 -32.29 14.42 -5.33
N GLY A 178 -31.94 13.92 -6.52
CA GLY A 178 -32.63 14.16 -7.79
C GLY A 178 -32.04 15.30 -8.64
N ASP A 179 -31.15 16.12 -8.08
CA ASP A 179 -30.48 17.19 -8.83
C ASP A 179 -29.36 16.61 -9.72
N ILE A 180 -29.13 17.26 -10.86
CA ILE A 180 -27.93 17.16 -11.68
C ILE A 180 -27.36 18.57 -11.76
N MET A 181 -26.19 18.78 -11.16
CA MET A 181 -25.54 20.09 -11.03
C MET A 181 -24.30 20.20 -11.91
N LEU A 182 -24.07 21.39 -12.44
CA LEU A 182 -22.85 21.73 -13.19
C LEU A 182 -22.44 23.19 -12.98
N GLY A 183 -21.14 23.46 -13.00
CA GLY A 183 -20.60 24.81 -12.87
C GLY A 183 -20.80 25.69 -14.12
N ARG A 184 -20.78 27.02 -13.96
CA ARG A 184 -20.89 27.99 -15.08
C ARG A 184 -19.91 27.73 -16.21
N ALA A 185 -18.66 27.37 -15.88
CA ALA A 185 -17.63 27.08 -16.87
C ALA A 185 -18.01 25.91 -17.79
N THR A 186 -18.66 24.87 -17.23
CA THR A 186 -19.16 23.74 -18.02
C THR A 186 -20.40 24.13 -18.83
N ALA A 187 -21.32 24.87 -18.21
CA ALA A 187 -22.55 25.34 -18.86
C ALA A 187 -22.26 26.27 -20.07
N ALA A 188 -21.19 27.06 -20.03
CA ALA A 188 -20.80 27.98 -21.10
C ALA A 188 -20.50 27.28 -22.45
N TYR A 189 -20.21 25.97 -22.44
CA TYR A 189 -20.02 25.19 -23.67
C TYR A 189 -21.33 24.71 -24.32
N LEU A 190 -22.47 24.84 -23.64
CA LEU A 190 -23.77 24.41 -24.12
C LEU A 190 -24.51 25.55 -24.81
N HIS A 191 -25.25 25.25 -25.88
CA HIS A 191 -26.21 26.21 -26.41
C HIS A 191 -27.51 26.18 -25.60
N PRO A 192 -28.29 27.27 -25.56
CA PRO A 192 -29.61 27.29 -24.93
C PRO A 192 -30.57 26.21 -25.45
N GLY A 193 -30.38 25.75 -26.69
CA GLY A 193 -31.16 24.66 -27.27
C GLY A 193 -30.66 23.24 -26.92
N ASP A 194 -29.53 23.09 -26.21
CA ASP A 194 -29.02 21.79 -25.79
C ASP A 194 -29.61 21.38 -24.43
N ALA A 195 -29.68 22.32 -23.47
CA ALA A 195 -30.17 22.10 -22.11
C ALA A 195 -30.62 23.42 -21.46
N GLU A 196 -31.58 23.31 -20.54
CA GLU A 196 -32.01 24.39 -19.66
C GLU A 196 -31.36 24.22 -18.28
N ILE A 197 -30.67 25.26 -17.81
CA ILE A 197 -29.96 25.27 -16.52
C ILE A 197 -30.46 26.46 -15.70
N ALA A 198 -31.00 26.19 -14.52
CA ALA A 198 -31.56 27.19 -13.63
C ALA A 198 -31.27 26.87 -12.16
N ASN A 199 -31.91 27.58 -11.23
CA ASN A 199 -31.76 27.39 -9.79
C ASN A 199 -30.31 27.42 -9.33
N TRP A 200 -29.58 28.43 -9.80
CA TRP A 200 -28.17 28.63 -9.52
C TRP A 200 -27.92 28.84 -8.02
N ARG A 201 -26.99 28.07 -7.47
CA ARG A 201 -26.46 28.16 -6.11
C ARG A 201 -24.98 28.52 -6.27
N GLU A 202 -24.64 29.78 -5.97
CA GLU A 202 -23.32 30.33 -6.29
C GLU A 202 -22.99 30.21 -7.80
N GLU A 203 -21.94 29.46 -8.15
CA GLU A 203 -21.47 29.22 -9.52
C GLU A 203 -22.04 27.92 -10.13
N TYR A 204 -22.92 27.21 -9.42
CA TYR A 204 -23.43 25.90 -9.83
C TYR A 204 -24.93 25.94 -10.14
N GLY A 205 -25.30 25.50 -11.33
CA GLY A 205 -26.67 25.49 -11.83
C GLY A 205 -27.23 24.08 -11.92
N ARG A 206 -28.53 23.93 -11.67
CA ARG A 206 -29.26 22.67 -11.83
C ARG A 206 -29.72 22.51 -13.27
N LEU A 207 -29.49 21.34 -13.85
CA LEU A 207 -30.14 20.91 -15.08
C LEU A 207 -31.65 20.76 -14.83
N VAL A 208 -32.45 21.62 -15.46
CA VAL A 208 -33.92 21.56 -15.43
C VAL A 208 -34.44 20.64 -16.51
N ALA A 209 -33.91 20.77 -17.73
CA ALA A 209 -34.31 19.96 -18.87
C ALA A 209 -33.14 19.72 -19.84
N LEU A 210 -33.02 18.49 -20.33
CA LEU A 210 -32.10 18.15 -21.41
C LEU A 210 -32.86 18.19 -22.74
N LEU A 211 -32.79 19.32 -23.44
CA LEU A 211 -33.58 19.59 -24.65
C LEU A 211 -33.10 18.80 -25.87
N ARG A 212 -31.79 18.53 -25.96
CA ARG A 212 -31.21 17.70 -27.02
C ARG A 212 -30.31 16.61 -26.43
N PRO A 213 -30.87 15.44 -26.10
CA PRO A 213 -30.09 14.28 -25.70
C PRO A 213 -29.04 13.89 -26.75
N ALA A 214 -27.91 13.35 -26.31
CA ALA A 214 -26.89 12.82 -27.21
C ALA A 214 -27.36 11.49 -27.82
N ARG A 215 -27.04 11.28 -29.10
CA ARG A 215 -27.30 9.98 -29.75
C ARG A 215 -26.47 8.91 -29.05
N GLN A 216 -27.14 7.86 -28.59
CA GLN A 216 -26.50 6.73 -27.92
C GLN A 216 -25.40 6.11 -28.78
N ARG A 217 -24.27 5.83 -28.15
CA ARG A 217 -23.11 5.19 -28.75
C ARG A 217 -22.60 4.15 -27.77
N PRO A 218 -23.25 2.99 -27.67
CA PRO A 218 -22.82 1.98 -26.71
C PRO A 218 -21.39 1.55 -26.99
N TRP A 219 -20.63 1.29 -25.94
CA TRP A 219 -19.36 0.61 -26.11
C TRP A 219 -19.58 -0.74 -26.77
N LEU A 220 -18.77 -1.02 -27.80
CA LEU A 220 -18.73 -2.34 -28.39
C LEU A 220 -18.30 -3.36 -27.31
N PRO A 221 -18.83 -4.59 -27.36
CA PRO A 221 -18.35 -5.66 -26.49
C PRO A 221 -16.83 -5.77 -26.57
N LEU A 222 -16.16 -5.98 -25.41
CA LEU A 222 -14.71 -6.20 -25.39
C LEU A 222 -14.38 -7.39 -26.29
N ARG A 223 -13.49 -7.18 -27.24
CA ARG A 223 -12.89 -8.25 -28.03
C ARG A 223 -11.43 -8.35 -27.61
N TRP A 224 -11.03 -9.47 -27.02
CA TRP A 224 -9.63 -9.72 -26.69
C TRP A 224 -8.98 -10.59 -27.77
N PRO A 225 -7.84 -10.18 -28.36
CA PRO A 225 -7.11 -11.00 -29.32
C PRO A 225 -6.68 -12.33 -28.68
N HIS A 226 -7.14 -13.46 -29.23
CA HIS A 226 -6.80 -14.80 -28.72
C HIS A 226 -5.28 -15.06 -28.77
N GLU A 227 -4.59 -14.52 -29.78
CA GLU A 227 -3.15 -14.70 -30.01
C GLU A 227 -2.26 -14.11 -28.90
N ARG A 228 -2.74 -13.10 -28.16
CA ARG A 228 -2.02 -12.42 -27.07
C ARG A 228 -2.66 -12.62 -25.70
N GLY A 229 -3.43 -13.69 -25.53
CA GLY A 229 -4.19 -13.93 -24.30
C GLY A 229 -3.35 -13.92 -23.03
N ALA A 230 -2.14 -14.50 -23.06
CA ALA A 230 -1.26 -14.56 -21.90
C ALA A 230 -0.67 -13.19 -21.51
N GLU A 231 -0.26 -12.39 -22.50
CA GLU A 231 0.27 -11.04 -22.29
C GLU A 231 -0.80 -10.12 -21.70
N HIS A 232 -2.00 -10.12 -22.28
CA HIS A 232 -3.12 -9.33 -21.76
C HIS A 232 -3.56 -9.78 -20.36
N THR A 233 -3.58 -11.09 -20.10
CA THR A 233 -3.90 -11.60 -18.76
C THR A 233 -2.88 -11.11 -17.73
N ALA A 234 -1.58 -11.14 -18.06
CA ALA A 234 -0.53 -10.63 -17.18
C ALA A 234 -0.66 -9.12 -16.92
N ALA A 235 -0.89 -8.33 -17.98
CA ALA A 235 -1.06 -6.88 -17.88
C ALA A 235 -2.27 -6.49 -17.03
N LEU A 236 -3.44 -7.11 -17.27
CA LEU A 236 -4.64 -6.84 -16.48
C LEU A 236 -4.51 -7.36 -15.04
N SER A 237 -3.85 -8.50 -14.82
CA SER A 237 -3.63 -9.04 -13.47
C SER A 237 -2.85 -8.05 -12.60
N ALA A 238 -1.98 -7.23 -13.17
CA ALA A 238 -1.22 -6.24 -12.42
C ALA A 238 -2.10 -5.15 -11.76
N TYR A 239 -3.35 -4.97 -12.19
CA TYR A 239 -4.31 -4.05 -11.59
C TYR A 239 -5.24 -4.71 -10.58
N VAL A 240 -5.22 -6.04 -10.48
CA VAL A 240 -6.07 -6.80 -9.56
C VAL A 240 -5.20 -7.29 -8.41
N PRO A 241 -5.49 -6.94 -7.15
CA PRO A 241 -4.65 -7.35 -6.03
C PRO A 241 -4.44 -8.87 -5.96
N PRO A 242 -3.25 -9.36 -5.59
CA PRO A 242 -2.93 -10.79 -5.59
C PRO A 242 -3.94 -11.66 -4.82
N GLN A 243 -4.47 -11.14 -3.71
CA GLN A 243 -5.45 -11.85 -2.90
C GLN A 243 -6.80 -12.03 -3.62
N ILE A 244 -7.17 -11.09 -4.49
CA ILE A 244 -8.39 -11.17 -5.32
C ILE A 244 -8.14 -12.09 -6.51
N GLN A 245 -6.95 -12.02 -7.11
CA GLN A 245 -6.56 -12.98 -8.14
C GLN A 245 -6.68 -14.42 -7.63
N GLU A 246 -6.24 -14.68 -6.40
CA GLU A 246 -6.33 -16.01 -5.79
C GLU A 246 -7.78 -16.47 -5.65
N ARG A 247 -8.67 -15.62 -5.14
CA ARG A 247 -10.11 -15.92 -5.09
C ARG A 247 -10.69 -16.19 -6.48
N LEU A 248 -10.27 -15.44 -7.50
CA LEU A 248 -10.69 -15.66 -8.89
C LEU A 248 -10.19 -17.01 -9.44
N ARG A 249 -8.98 -17.46 -9.07
CA ARG A 249 -8.48 -18.80 -9.43
C ARG A 249 -9.29 -19.90 -8.77
N LEU A 250 -9.71 -19.70 -7.53
CA LEU A 250 -10.53 -20.63 -6.75
C LEU A 250 -12.03 -20.59 -7.10
N GLY A 251 -12.44 -19.74 -8.06
CA GLY A 251 -13.86 -19.58 -8.41
C GLY A 251 -14.70 -18.78 -7.40
N GLN A 252 -14.05 -18.17 -6.41
CA GLN A 252 -14.67 -17.41 -5.31
C GLN A 252 -14.66 -15.88 -5.55
N GLY A 253 -14.54 -15.45 -6.80
CA GLY A 253 -14.43 -14.03 -7.16
C GLY A 253 -15.63 -13.16 -6.79
N HIS A 254 -16.82 -13.78 -6.69
CA HIS A 254 -18.07 -13.09 -6.35
C HIS A 254 -18.46 -13.22 -4.87
N ALA A 255 -17.71 -13.99 -4.09
CA ALA A 255 -18.06 -14.26 -2.70
C ALA A 255 -17.81 -13.01 -1.85
N ALA A 256 -18.87 -12.49 -1.25
CA ALA A 256 -18.82 -11.47 -0.22
C ALA A 256 -18.91 -12.10 1.18
N GLU A 257 -18.37 -11.43 2.18
CA GLU A 257 -18.33 -11.89 3.55
C GLU A 257 -18.45 -10.70 4.52
N LEU A 258 -19.03 -10.92 5.70
CA LEU A 258 -18.90 -9.97 6.81
C LEU A 258 -17.63 -10.31 7.60
N LYS A 259 -16.69 -9.37 7.67
CA LYS A 259 -15.41 -9.53 8.39
C LYS A 259 -15.20 -8.43 9.41
N ASN A 260 -14.50 -8.75 10.49
CA ASN A 260 -13.89 -7.73 11.31
C ASN A 260 -12.63 -7.22 10.59
N VAL A 261 -12.51 -5.91 10.44
CA VAL A 261 -11.38 -5.25 9.80
C VAL A 261 -10.90 -4.08 10.64
N VAL A 262 -9.70 -3.60 10.32
CA VAL A 262 -9.24 -2.27 10.75
C VAL A 262 -9.11 -1.40 9.50
N SER A 263 -9.84 -0.28 9.48
CA SER A 263 -9.84 0.71 8.39
C SER A 263 -8.97 1.90 8.80
N LEU A 264 -8.06 2.30 7.92
CA LEU A 264 -7.23 3.49 8.10
C LEU A 264 -7.48 4.44 6.93
N PHE A 265 -7.75 5.68 7.26
CA PHE A 265 -7.81 6.79 6.31
C PHE A 265 -6.63 7.71 6.58
N VAL A 266 -5.82 7.94 5.55
CA VAL A 266 -4.59 8.73 5.62
C VAL A 266 -4.71 9.92 4.67
N GLN A 267 -5.05 11.09 5.18
CA GLN A 267 -5.08 12.33 4.40
C GLN A 267 -3.68 12.93 4.34
N PHE A 268 -3.32 13.46 3.19
CA PHE A 268 -2.06 14.13 2.94
C PHE A 268 -2.21 15.32 2.01
N HIS A 269 -1.37 16.34 2.20
CA HIS A 269 -1.35 17.58 1.43
C HIS A 269 0.05 17.91 0.90
N GLY A 270 0.14 18.90 0.00
CA GLY A 270 1.40 19.43 -0.53
C GLY A 270 1.67 19.08 -1.99
N LEU A 271 0.80 18.30 -2.62
CA LEU A 271 0.85 18.00 -4.04
C LEU A 271 -0.06 18.95 -4.82
N ASP A 272 0.52 19.60 -5.83
CA ASP A 272 -0.21 20.39 -6.83
C ASP A 272 -0.40 19.53 -8.08
N TYR A 273 -1.63 19.08 -8.33
CA TYR A 273 -1.93 18.15 -9.42
C TYR A 273 -1.91 18.81 -10.80
N ASP A 274 -2.13 20.12 -10.86
CA ASP A 274 -2.32 20.83 -12.12
C ASP A 274 -1.00 21.41 -12.61
N ASN A 275 -0.24 22.06 -11.72
CA ASN A 275 0.92 22.87 -12.09
C ASN A 275 2.27 22.20 -11.84
N ASP A 276 2.36 21.15 -11.01
CA ASP A 276 3.64 20.49 -10.73
C ASP A 276 4.05 19.53 -11.87
N PRO A 277 5.13 19.82 -12.62
CA PRO A 277 5.59 18.93 -13.70
C PRO A 277 6.14 17.59 -13.17
N ARG A 278 6.45 17.48 -11.87
CA ARG A 278 6.96 16.26 -11.23
C ARG A 278 5.88 15.52 -10.44
N ILE A 279 4.61 15.91 -10.57
CA ILE A 279 3.51 15.33 -9.81
C ILE A 279 3.47 13.81 -9.93
N GLU A 280 3.61 13.27 -11.14
CA GLU A 280 3.57 11.83 -11.39
C GLU A 280 4.67 11.08 -10.64
N THR A 281 5.91 11.57 -10.70
CA THR A 281 7.04 10.95 -10.00
C THR A 281 6.92 11.06 -8.48
N ARG A 282 6.45 12.21 -7.97
CA ARG A 282 6.25 12.44 -6.53
C ARG A 282 5.15 11.53 -5.98
N LEU A 283 4.00 11.52 -6.64
CA LEU A 283 2.86 10.68 -6.25
C LEU A 283 3.20 9.19 -6.35
N GLN A 284 3.87 8.77 -7.43
CA GLN A 284 4.34 7.39 -7.59
C GLN A 284 5.32 6.98 -6.48
N SER A 285 6.26 7.86 -6.12
CA SER A 285 7.23 7.58 -5.05
C SER A 285 6.54 7.41 -3.70
N TYR A 286 5.63 8.34 -3.37
CA TYR A 286 4.87 8.29 -2.12
C TYR A 286 3.95 7.07 -2.05
N PHE A 287 3.19 6.80 -3.12
CA PHE A 287 2.25 5.69 -3.17
C PHE A 287 2.98 4.33 -3.09
N ALA A 288 4.07 4.15 -3.84
CA ALA A 288 4.87 2.92 -3.79
C ALA A 288 5.53 2.72 -2.42
N GLN A 289 5.94 3.80 -1.74
CA GLN A 289 6.46 3.73 -0.37
C GLN A 289 5.35 3.30 0.60
N ALA A 290 4.17 3.92 0.53
CA ALA A 290 3.03 3.56 1.34
C ALA A 290 2.62 2.08 1.13
N GLN A 291 2.60 1.58 -0.11
CA GLN A 291 2.32 0.17 -0.40
C GLN A 291 3.29 -0.77 0.30
N ARG A 292 4.59 -0.46 0.33
CA ARG A 292 5.60 -1.28 1.02
C ARG A 292 5.41 -1.27 2.54
N VAL A 293 5.12 -0.12 3.13
CA VAL A 293 4.85 -0.03 4.58
C VAL A 293 3.61 -0.81 4.94
N VAL A 294 2.52 -0.62 4.19
CA VAL A 294 1.24 -1.29 4.43
C VAL A 294 1.37 -2.80 4.25
N GLY A 295 1.97 -3.24 3.14
CA GLY A 295 2.22 -4.65 2.86
C GLY A 295 3.12 -5.33 3.89
N TRP A 296 4.10 -4.61 4.46
CA TRP A 296 4.95 -5.11 5.54
C TRP A 296 4.16 -5.51 6.79
N TYR A 297 3.10 -4.77 7.11
CA TYR A 297 2.23 -5.09 8.25
C TYR A 297 1.09 -6.06 7.89
N GLY A 298 1.03 -6.54 6.63
CA GLY A 298 -0.04 -7.41 6.14
C GLY A 298 -1.35 -6.66 5.82
N GLY A 299 -1.32 -5.32 5.79
CA GLY A 299 -2.44 -4.53 5.32
C GLY A 299 -2.49 -4.47 3.79
N ARG A 300 -3.58 -3.93 3.26
CA ARG A 300 -3.74 -3.60 1.84
C ARG A 300 -4.03 -2.12 1.68
N LEU A 301 -3.27 -1.45 0.82
CA LEU A 301 -3.66 -0.14 0.32
C LEU A 301 -4.83 -0.37 -0.65
N ASN A 302 -6.02 -0.01 -0.22
CA ASN A 302 -7.24 -0.25 -0.97
C ASN A 302 -7.32 0.69 -2.17
N ARG A 303 -7.27 2.01 -1.92
CA ARG A 303 -7.43 3.06 -2.94
C ARG A 303 -6.78 4.39 -2.59
N LEU A 304 -6.60 5.21 -3.63
CA LEU A 304 -6.29 6.64 -3.55
C LEU A 304 -7.52 7.47 -3.98
N ILE A 305 -7.95 8.39 -3.13
CA ILE A 305 -8.97 9.41 -3.43
C ILE A 305 -8.25 10.76 -3.47
N THR A 306 -8.51 11.56 -4.50
CA THR A 306 -7.93 12.88 -4.70
C THR A 306 -9.02 13.94 -4.57
N GLY A 307 -8.64 15.13 -4.12
CA GLY A 307 -9.56 16.25 -3.96
C GLY A 307 -8.87 17.52 -3.43
N ASP A 308 -9.61 18.62 -3.47
CA ASP A 308 -9.26 19.96 -3.01
C ASP A 308 -8.81 20.00 -1.54
N LYS A 309 -9.48 19.22 -0.68
CA LYS A 309 -9.19 19.08 0.75
C LYS A 309 -8.05 18.10 1.01
N GLY A 310 -7.18 17.88 0.03
CA GLY A 310 -6.08 16.94 0.10
C GLY A 310 -6.45 15.56 -0.39
N SER A 311 -5.43 14.74 -0.57
CA SER A 311 -5.58 13.37 -1.06
C SER A 311 -5.58 12.38 0.09
N VAL A 312 -6.23 11.25 -0.12
CA VAL A 312 -6.56 10.29 0.92
C VAL A 312 -6.18 8.89 0.45
N LEU A 313 -5.38 8.19 1.24
CA LEU A 313 -5.18 6.74 1.09
C LEU A 313 -6.17 6.03 2.01
N HIS A 314 -6.91 5.07 1.45
CA HIS A 314 -7.70 4.12 2.23
C HIS A 314 -6.93 2.81 2.35
N ILE A 315 -6.68 2.35 3.57
CA ILE A 315 -5.93 1.13 3.89
C ILE A 315 -6.81 0.23 4.75
N ILE A 316 -6.76 -1.07 4.49
CA ILE A 316 -7.57 -2.08 5.18
C ILE A 316 -6.68 -3.20 5.70
N PHE A 317 -6.90 -3.61 6.94
CA PHE A 317 -6.38 -4.85 7.53
C PHE A 317 -7.54 -5.82 7.76
N GLY A 318 -7.31 -7.11 7.53
CA GLY A 318 -8.31 -8.15 7.78
C GLY A 318 -9.23 -8.49 6.60
N ALA A 319 -9.11 -7.80 5.45
CA ALA A 319 -9.83 -8.14 4.22
C ALA A 319 -8.96 -7.95 2.95
N PRO A 320 -9.02 -8.85 1.96
CA PRO A 320 -9.84 -10.09 1.92
C PRO A 320 -9.30 -11.22 2.83
N GLN A 321 -8.04 -11.13 3.26
CA GLN A 321 -7.41 -12.11 4.15
C GLN A 321 -7.38 -11.56 5.58
N SER A 322 -7.78 -12.40 6.54
CA SER A 322 -7.70 -12.07 7.96
C SER A 322 -6.25 -11.98 8.41
N VAL A 323 -5.97 -11.09 9.35
CA VAL A 323 -4.62 -10.86 9.88
C VAL A 323 -4.69 -10.87 11.41
N GLU A 324 -3.83 -11.65 12.05
CA GLU A 324 -3.72 -11.67 13.52
C GLU A 324 -3.19 -10.34 14.06
N GLU A 325 -3.67 -9.92 15.23
CA GLU A 325 -3.29 -8.65 15.88
C GLU A 325 -3.44 -7.43 14.94
N GLN A 326 -4.46 -7.44 14.09
CA GLN A 326 -4.68 -6.44 13.05
C GLN A 326 -4.69 -5.00 13.59
N GLU A 327 -5.22 -4.74 14.79
CA GLU A 327 -5.27 -3.42 15.42
C GLU A 327 -3.85 -2.92 15.78
N ARG A 328 -3.03 -3.80 16.37
CA ARG A 328 -1.64 -3.48 16.72
C ARG A 328 -0.80 -3.23 15.48
N ARG A 329 -1.01 -4.03 14.43
CA ARG A 329 -0.33 -3.87 13.14
C ARG A 329 -0.74 -2.58 12.43
N ALA A 330 -2.04 -2.25 12.46
CA ALA A 330 -2.57 -1.02 11.90
C ALA A 330 -1.95 0.22 12.56
N ILE A 331 -1.87 0.28 13.90
CA ILE A 331 -1.28 1.42 14.60
C ILE A 331 0.24 1.53 14.33
N ARG A 332 0.97 0.41 14.28
CA ARG A 332 2.40 0.43 13.89
C ARG A 332 2.58 0.90 12.44
N CYS A 333 1.70 0.47 11.54
CA CYS A 333 1.67 0.92 10.15
C CYS A 333 1.42 2.42 10.06
N ALA A 334 0.43 2.95 10.77
CA ALA A 334 0.12 4.37 10.81
C ALA A 334 1.32 5.22 11.29
N LEU A 335 1.98 4.79 12.37
CA LEU A 335 3.18 5.45 12.90
C LEU A 335 4.34 5.43 11.90
N ASP A 336 4.57 4.30 11.22
CA ASP A 336 5.62 4.19 10.19
C ASP A 336 5.29 5.04 8.96
N LEU A 337 4.04 5.05 8.48
CA LEU A 337 3.59 5.89 7.37
C LEU A 337 3.87 7.36 7.66
N GLN A 338 3.59 7.80 8.88
CA GLN A 338 3.85 9.17 9.32
C GLN A 338 5.34 9.49 9.42
N ALA A 339 6.13 8.59 10.00
CA ALA A 339 7.57 8.77 10.11
C ALA A 339 8.27 8.79 8.74
N GLU A 340 7.82 7.96 7.80
CA GLU A 340 8.35 7.90 6.45
C GLU A 340 7.94 9.11 5.62
N CYS A 341 6.70 9.58 5.78
CA CYS A 341 6.19 10.80 5.14
C CYS A 341 7.00 12.04 5.54
N ALA A 342 7.46 12.14 6.80
CA ALA A 342 8.29 13.24 7.28
C ALA A 342 9.64 13.40 6.53
N SER A 343 10.05 12.40 5.75
CA SER A 343 11.25 12.48 4.89
C SER A 343 10.98 13.07 3.49
N LEU A 344 9.71 13.28 3.13
CA LEU A 344 9.29 13.76 1.82
C LEU A 344 8.93 15.24 1.90
N SER A 345 9.79 16.12 1.37
CA SER A 345 9.61 17.57 1.46
C SER A 345 8.39 18.13 0.74
N TYR A 346 7.77 17.34 -0.15
CA TYR A 346 6.57 17.73 -0.91
C TYR A 346 5.27 17.26 -0.27
N ILE A 347 5.33 16.53 0.85
CA ILE A 347 4.14 16.24 1.67
C ILE A 347 4.21 17.15 2.90
N THR A 348 3.29 18.10 2.98
CA THR A 348 3.34 19.19 3.98
C THR A 348 2.61 18.83 5.26
N MET A 349 1.63 17.94 5.17
CA MET A 349 0.79 17.54 6.28
C MET A 349 0.24 16.13 6.04
N GLN A 350 0.08 15.37 7.13
CA GLN A 350 -0.61 14.09 7.13
C GLN A 350 -1.51 13.98 8.36
N ARG A 351 -2.70 13.41 8.20
CA ARG A 351 -3.67 13.08 9.27
C ARG A 351 -4.11 11.65 9.09
N ILE A 352 -4.26 10.91 10.19
CA ILE A 352 -4.65 9.50 10.14
C ILE A 352 -5.81 9.24 11.09
N GLY A 353 -6.86 8.58 10.59
CA GLY A 353 -7.95 8.04 11.39
C GLY A 353 -8.01 6.53 11.28
N VAL A 354 -8.16 5.83 12.40
CA VAL A 354 -8.16 4.37 12.49
C VAL A 354 -9.39 3.90 13.24
N ALA A 355 -10.16 2.97 12.66
CA ALA A 355 -11.31 2.38 13.34
C ALA A 355 -11.37 0.87 13.09
N ALA A 356 -11.94 0.13 14.03
CA ALA A 356 -12.06 -1.32 13.94
C ALA A 356 -13.50 -1.79 14.14
N GLY A 357 -13.88 -2.82 13.39
CA GLY A 357 -15.18 -3.47 13.57
C GLY A 357 -15.62 -4.24 12.32
N ARG A 358 -16.90 -4.61 12.31
CA ARG A 358 -17.46 -5.47 11.27
C ARG A 358 -17.84 -4.68 10.02
N VAL A 359 -17.45 -5.19 8.86
CA VAL A 359 -17.79 -4.62 7.56
C VAL A 359 -18.23 -5.72 6.60
N PHE A 360 -19.00 -5.34 5.60
CA PHE A 360 -19.12 -6.09 4.36
C PHE A 360 -17.79 -6.01 3.60
N ALA A 361 -17.30 -7.13 3.10
CA ALA A 361 -16.12 -7.22 2.23
C ALA A 361 -16.44 -8.09 1.01
N GLY A 362 -16.41 -7.49 -0.18
CA GLY A 362 -16.81 -8.20 -1.39
C GLY A 362 -16.76 -7.31 -2.64
N PRO A 363 -17.06 -7.90 -3.82
CA PRO A 363 -17.21 -7.13 -5.04
C PRO A 363 -18.47 -6.27 -5.00
N VAL A 364 -18.33 -5.00 -5.36
CA VAL A 364 -19.43 -4.04 -5.47
C VAL A 364 -19.45 -3.46 -6.87
N GLY A 365 -20.63 -3.47 -7.50
CA GLY A 365 -20.87 -2.93 -8.84
C GLY A 365 -21.76 -3.85 -9.65
N SER A 366 -21.36 -4.11 -10.89
CA SER A 366 -22.05 -4.97 -11.85
C SER A 366 -21.12 -6.07 -12.39
N PRO A 367 -21.64 -7.12 -13.03
CA PRO A 367 -20.81 -8.15 -13.67
C PRO A 367 -19.84 -7.60 -14.73
N ILE A 368 -20.16 -6.45 -15.33
CA ILE A 368 -19.32 -5.81 -16.38
C ILE A 368 -18.31 -4.80 -15.82
N ARG A 369 -18.50 -4.35 -14.57
CA ARG A 369 -17.60 -3.44 -13.85
C ARG A 369 -17.92 -3.47 -12.35
N HIS A 370 -16.98 -3.91 -11.52
CA HIS A 370 -17.08 -3.92 -10.06
C HIS A 370 -15.69 -3.79 -9.43
N ASP A 371 -15.61 -3.33 -8.19
CA ASP A 371 -14.37 -3.35 -7.41
C ASP A 371 -14.54 -4.21 -6.16
N PHE A 372 -13.46 -4.85 -5.70
CA PHE A 372 -13.45 -5.43 -4.37
C PHE A 372 -13.27 -4.30 -3.33
N THR A 373 -14.25 -4.11 -2.46
CA THR A 373 -14.23 -3.04 -1.45
C THR A 373 -14.81 -3.52 -0.13
N THR A 374 -14.64 -2.68 0.90
CA THR A 374 -15.29 -2.86 2.19
C THR A 374 -16.31 -1.75 2.42
N MET A 375 -17.47 -2.11 2.98
CA MET A 375 -18.54 -1.18 3.32
C MET A 375 -19.02 -1.41 4.74
N GLY A 376 -19.22 -0.33 5.48
CA GLY A 376 -19.71 -0.37 6.84
C GLY A 376 -19.39 0.90 7.59
N ASP A 377 -20.10 1.11 8.69
CA ASP A 377 -19.96 2.29 9.55
C ASP A 377 -18.52 2.53 10.01
N VAL A 378 -17.75 1.46 10.25
CA VAL A 378 -16.32 1.52 10.63
C VAL A 378 -15.47 2.25 9.57
N VAL A 379 -15.76 2.04 8.29
CA VAL A 379 -15.04 2.72 7.19
C VAL A 379 -15.31 4.22 7.26
N ASN A 380 -16.57 4.60 7.45
CA ASN A 380 -17.00 5.99 7.60
C ASN A 380 -16.43 6.63 8.87
N LEU A 381 -16.41 5.90 9.98
CA LEU A 381 -15.82 6.34 11.25
C LEU A 381 -14.33 6.64 11.09
N SER A 382 -13.56 5.75 10.44
CA SER A 382 -12.13 6.00 10.20
C SER A 382 -11.87 7.26 9.38
N ALA A 383 -12.69 7.55 8.37
CA ALA A 383 -12.61 8.80 7.61
C ALA A 383 -12.95 10.03 8.46
N ARG A 384 -13.95 9.94 9.35
CA ARG A 384 -14.34 11.04 10.27
C ARG A 384 -13.27 11.31 11.33
N LEU A 385 -12.66 10.26 11.89
CA LEU A 385 -11.52 10.39 12.81
C LEU A 385 -10.33 11.07 12.12
N MET A 386 -10.05 10.73 10.87
CA MET A 386 -9.00 11.40 10.08
C MET A 386 -9.29 12.89 9.89
N GLN A 387 -10.54 13.26 9.61
CA GLN A 387 -10.94 14.67 9.45
C GLN A 387 -10.85 15.46 10.76
N ALA A 388 -11.16 14.82 11.90
CA ALA A 388 -11.05 15.42 13.23
C ALA A 388 -9.61 15.52 13.73
N ALA A 389 -8.67 14.76 13.14
CA ALA A 389 -7.27 14.74 13.54
C ALA A 389 -6.55 16.05 13.21
N GLU A 390 -5.68 16.50 14.11
CA GLU A 390 -4.73 17.57 13.84
C GLU A 390 -3.59 17.11 12.91
N ALA A 391 -2.87 18.07 12.32
CA ALA A 391 -1.71 17.76 11.48
C ALA A 391 -0.66 16.93 12.24
N GLY A 392 -0.33 15.75 11.73
CA GLY A 392 0.57 14.80 12.38
C GLY A 392 -0.08 14.01 13.53
N GLN A 393 -1.40 13.98 13.62
CA GLN A 393 -2.11 13.20 14.63
C GLN A 393 -2.70 11.91 14.03
N ILE A 394 -2.67 10.85 14.84
CA ILE A 394 -3.30 9.56 14.55
C ILE A 394 -4.41 9.35 15.56
N LEU A 395 -5.67 9.45 15.13
CA LEU A 395 -6.84 9.21 15.98
C LEU A 395 -7.39 7.80 15.79
N MET A 396 -7.87 7.22 16.89
CA MET A 396 -8.47 5.89 16.91
C MET A 396 -9.71 5.80 17.78
N ASP A 397 -10.59 4.85 17.48
CA ASP A 397 -11.77 4.53 18.29
C ASP A 397 -11.43 3.62 19.49
N THR A 398 -12.44 3.36 20.32
CA THR A 398 -12.31 2.48 21.50
C THR A 398 -12.00 1.03 21.10
N ALA A 399 -12.57 0.54 19.99
CA ALA A 399 -12.37 -0.82 19.53
C ALA A 399 -10.90 -1.11 19.20
N VAL A 400 -10.21 -0.17 18.55
CA VAL A 400 -8.76 -0.27 18.31
C VAL A 400 -7.98 -0.17 19.62
N ARG A 401 -8.28 0.85 20.45
CA ARG A 401 -7.59 1.09 21.72
C ARG A 401 -7.57 -0.15 22.61
N ASP A 402 -8.69 -0.85 22.73
CA ASP A 402 -8.85 -2.00 23.63
C ASP A 402 -7.93 -3.17 23.25
N GLN A 403 -7.51 -3.27 21.98
CA GLN A 403 -6.64 -4.33 21.48
C GLN A 403 -5.14 -4.00 21.56
N LEU A 404 -4.75 -2.74 21.83
CA LEU A 404 -3.34 -2.32 21.80
C LEU A 404 -2.51 -2.82 22.99
N GLY A 405 -3.12 -2.95 24.17
CA GLY A 405 -2.41 -3.25 25.42
C GLY A 405 -1.36 -2.18 25.78
N SER A 406 -0.37 -2.54 26.62
CA SER A 406 0.66 -1.61 27.12
C SER A 406 1.80 -1.29 26.15
N ALA A 407 1.79 -1.89 24.96
CA ALA A 407 2.86 -1.74 23.97
C ALA A 407 2.85 -0.37 23.25
N PHE A 408 1.82 0.45 23.46
CA PHE A 408 1.61 1.71 22.77
C PHE A 408 1.40 2.85 23.78
N GLN A 409 1.93 4.01 23.43
CA GLN A 409 1.64 5.26 24.13
C GLN A 409 0.39 5.86 23.50
N VAL A 410 -0.67 5.95 24.30
CA VAL A 410 -2.00 6.38 23.87
C VAL A 410 -2.46 7.50 24.79
N ALA A 411 -2.92 8.61 24.21
CA ALA A 411 -3.58 9.67 24.95
C ALA A 411 -5.10 9.57 24.78
N ASP A 412 -5.83 9.69 25.88
CA ASP A 412 -7.28 9.79 25.88
C ASP A 412 -7.69 11.25 25.60
N LEU A 413 -8.51 11.45 24.56
CA LEU A 413 -8.99 12.78 24.16
C LEU A 413 -10.46 13.00 24.54
N GLY A 414 -11.07 12.07 25.26
CA GLY A 414 -12.49 12.11 25.60
C GLY A 414 -13.39 11.85 24.40
N THR A 415 -14.58 12.45 24.39
CA THR A 415 -15.58 12.22 23.35
C THR A 415 -15.66 13.37 22.37
N ILE A 416 -15.79 13.05 21.07
CA ILE A 416 -16.05 14.04 20.01
C ILE A 416 -17.38 13.73 19.32
N MET A 417 -18.07 14.77 18.87
CA MET A 417 -19.19 14.62 17.95
C MET A 417 -18.66 14.51 16.53
N VAL A 418 -19.01 13.42 15.84
CA VAL A 418 -18.72 13.26 14.42
C VAL A 418 -20.01 13.32 13.60
N LYS A 419 -19.94 13.88 12.40
CA LYS A 419 -21.09 14.00 11.50
C LYS A 419 -21.76 12.64 11.30
N GLY A 420 -23.09 12.56 11.41
CA GLY A 420 -23.85 11.33 11.13
C GLY A 420 -23.82 10.28 12.24
N LYS A 421 -23.39 10.62 13.45
CA LYS A 421 -23.56 9.81 14.65
C LYS A 421 -24.45 10.54 15.64
N ALA A 422 -25.39 9.81 16.23
CA ALA A 422 -26.29 10.35 17.25
C ALA A 422 -25.54 10.62 18.56
N ASP A 423 -24.68 9.68 18.95
CA ASP A 423 -23.93 9.74 20.20
C ASP A 423 -22.47 10.20 19.97
N PRO A 424 -21.89 10.95 20.93
CA PRO A 424 -20.47 11.25 20.95
C PRO A 424 -19.63 9.96 20.94
N ILE A 425 -18.52 9.97 20.21
CA ILE A 425 -17.60 8.83 20.13
C ILE A 425 -16.36 9.13 20.97
N HIS A 426 -15.95 8.17 21.78
CA HIS A 426 -14.74 8.24 22.57
C HIS A 426 -13.50 7.98 21.69
N VAL A 427 -12.53 8.89 21.74
CA VAL A 427 -11.40 8.95 20.82
C VAL A 427 -10.07 9.02 21.54
N PHE A 428 -9.10 8.31 20.99
CA PHE A 428 -7.74 8.23 21.51
C PHE A 428 -6.73 8.64 20.44
N ALA A 429 -5.59 9.18 20.87
CA ALA A 429 -4.47 9.50 19.97
C ALA A 429 -3.31 8.51 20.17
N ALA A 430 -2.80 7.93 19.07
CA ALA A 430 -1.55 7.17 19.11
C ALA A 430 -0.36 8.14 19.12
N GLN A 431 0.43 8.13 20.20
CA GLN A 431 1.61 9.00 20.34
C GLN A 431 2.91 8.29 19.97
N GLY A 432 2.93 6.95 20.08
CA GLY A 432 4.10 6.16 19.73
C GLY A 432 3.99 4.71 20.19
N VAL A 433 5.05 3.96 19.92
CA VAL A 433 5.23 2.62 20.48
C VAL A 433 6.02 2.79 21.79
N THR A 434 5.50 2.28 22.90
CA THR A 434 6.27 2.19 24.15
C THR A 434 7.53 1.41 23.82
N ALA A 435 8.71 1.91 24.19
CA ALA A 435 9.94 1.13 24.03
C ALA A 435 9.66 -0.28 24.55
N ALA A 436 9.74 -1.28 23.66
CA ALA A 436 9.56 -2.66 24.09
C ALA A 436 10.45 -2.84 25.31
N PRO A 437 9.96 -3.43 26.41
CA PRO A 437 10.83 -3.79 27.50
C PRO A 437 11.97 -4.62 26.89
N THR A 438 13.14 -3.99 26.70
CA THR A 438 14.37 -4.68 26.27
C THR A 438 14.77 -5.70 27.33
N THR A 439 14.27 -5.48 28.54
CA THR A 439 14.13 -6.41 29.64
C THR A 439 12.73 -7.00 29.62
N ILE A 440 12.60 -8.32 29.41
CA ILE A 440 11.44 -9.05 29.92
C ILE A 440 11.28 -8.61 31.39
N PRO A 441 10.10 -8.13 31.82
CA PRO A 441 9.95 -7.58 33.17
C PRO A 441 10.43 -8.64 34.16
N SER A 442 11.51 -8.35 34.87
CA SER A 442 12.08 -9.25 35.87
C SER A 442 11.01 -9.46 36.93
N ARG A 443 10.25 -10.55 36.82
CA ARG A 443 9.42 -11.02 37.91
C ARG A 443 10.38 -11.51 39.00
N GLN A 444 9.98 -11.36 40.26
CA GLN A 444 10.70 -12.02 41.34
C GLN A 444 10.86 -13.50 40.98
N PRO A 445 12.05 -14.09 41.21
CA PRO A 445 12.31 -15.49 40.87
C PRO A 445 11.25 -16.36 41.56
N GLN A 446 10.35 -16.93 40.77
CA GLN A 446 9.41 -17.93 41.25
C GLN A 446 10.01 -19.30 40.92
N PRO A 447 10.08 -20.22 41.90
CA PRO A 447 10.61 -21.55 41.65
C PRO A 447 9.78 -22.26 40.57
N ILE A 448 10.45 -22.78 39.55
CA ILE A 448 9.83 -23.60 38.51
C ILE A 448 9.84 -25.05 39.02
N PHE A 449 8.67 -25.67 39.13
CA PHE A 449 8.54 -27.07 39.57
C PHE A 449 8.33 -28.00 38.38
N GLY A 450 8.99 -29.17 38.37
CA GLY A 450 8.76 -30.22 37.39
C GLY A 450 9.31 -29.94 35.99
N ARG A 451 10.38 -29.11 35.90
CA ARG A 451 11.08 -28.75 34.66
C ARG A 451 12.58 -29.03 34.72
N GLU A 452 12.97 -29.96 35.58
CA GLU A 452 14.38 -30.25 35.89
C GLU A 452 15.12 -30.76 34.64
N VAL A 453 14.42 -31.50 33.77
CA VAL A 453 14.96 -32.05 32.52
C VAL A 453 15.24 -30.92 31.52
N GLU A 454 14.27 -30.03 31.30
CA GLU A 454 14.41 -28.90 30.39
C GLU A 454 15.45 -27.88 30.87
N GLN A 455 15.49 -27.60 32.18
CA GLN A 455 16.51 -26.75 32.81
C GLN A 455 17.91 -27.34 32.62
N ALA A 456 18.11 -28.62 32.94
CA ALA A 456 19.39 -29.29 32.77
C ALA A 456 19.88 -29.26 31.31
N ALA A 457 18.98 -29.46 30.35
CA ALA A 457 19.30 -29.39 28.93
C ALA A 457 19.73 -27.98 28.48
N LEU A 458 19.01 -26.94 28.92
CA LEU A 458 19.34 -25.55 28.63
C LEU A 458 20.67 -25.12 29.29
N HIS A 459 20.91 -25.53 30.53
CA HIS A 459 22.16 -25.28 31.24
C HIS A 459 23.35 -25.95 30.55
N GLN A 460 23.21 -27.21 30.12
CA GLN A 460 24.25 -27.90 29.38
C GLN A 460 24.61 -27.17 28.08
N GLN A 461 23.61 -26.66 27.34
CA GLN A 461 23.85 -25.84 26.15
C GLN A 461 24.59 -24.54 26.46
N LEU A 462 24.26 -23.87 27.57
CA LEU A 462 24.96 -22.65 28.00
C LEU A 462 26.43 -22.93 28.31
N VAL A 463 26.73 -24.04 29.01
CA VAL A 463 28.11 -24.48 29.31
C VAL A 463 28.90 -24.74 28.02
N GLU A 464 28.30 -25.42 27.04
CA GLU A 464 28.94 -25.66 25.74
C GLU A 464 29.28 -24.36 25.00
N VAL A 465 28.35 -23.38 25.03
CA VAL A 465 28.55 -22.04 24.43
C VAL A 465 29.69 -21.28 25.10
N VAL A 466 29.76 -21.29 26.44
CA VAL A 466 30.86 -20.66 27.20
C VAL A 466 32.21 -21.31 26.89
N GLN A 467 32.23 -22.62 26.60
CA GLN A 467 33.43 -23.34 26.16
C GLN A 467 33.79 -23.12 24.67
N GLY A 468 33.09 -22.21 23.98
CA GLY A 468 33.36 -21.86 22.57
C GLY A 468 32.74 -22.83 21.56
N ARG A 469 31.84 -23.73 21.99
CA ARG A 469 31.08 -24.62 21.10
C ARG A 469 29.71 -23.99 20.85
N GLY A 470 29.44 -23.56 19.62
CA GLY A 470 28.13 -23.01 19.26
C GLY A 470 27.01 -24.05 19.37
N GLY A 471 25.81 -23.59 19.70
CA GLY A 471 24.62 -24.44 19.83
C GLY A 471 23.33 -23.66 19.57
N SER A 472 22.20 -24.36 19.55
CA SER A 472 20.87 -23.77 19.42
C SER A 472 19.85 -24.60 20.20
N ALA A 473 19.00 -23.93 20.97
CA ALA A 473 17.87 -24.54 21.65
C ALA A 473 16.56 -23.93 21.14
N LEU A 474 15.53 -24.76 20.97
CA LEU A 474 14.19 -24.33 20.58
C LEU A 474 13.21 -24.71 21.69
N LEU A 475 12.58 -23.71 22.31
CA LEU A 475 11.61 -23.92 23.38
C LEU A 475 10.19 -23.73 22.82
N VAL A 476 9.45 -24.83 22.67
CA VAL A 476 8.09 -24.85 22.12
C VAL A 476 7.11 -25.27 23.21
N GLY A 477 5.93 -24.67 23.21
CA GLY A 477 4.85 -25.02 24.14
C GLY A 477 3.75 -23.98 24.11
N ASP A 478 2.62 -24.28 24.74
CA ASP A 478 1.47 -23.38 24.79
C ASP A 478 1.73 -22.13 25.65
N VAL A 479 0.93 -21.10 25.43
CA VAL A 479 0.98 -19.85 26.20
C VAL A 479 0.76 -20.16 27.68
N GLY A 480 1.55 -19.55 28.56
CA GLY A 480 1.40 -19.72 30.02
C GLY A 480 2.20 -20.88 30.64
N LEU A 481 2.80 -21.78 29.85
CA LEU A 481 3.60 -22.92 30.38
C LEU A 481 4.99 -22.55 30.96
N GLY A 482 5.24 -21.27 31.27
CA GLY A 482 6.50 -20.87 31.92
C GLY A 482 7.73 -20.82 31.00
N LYS A 483 7.58 -20.86 29.66
CA LYS A 483 8.70 -20.77 28.70
C LYS A 483 9.61 -19.56 28.93
N THR A 484 9.00 -18.41 29.17
CA THR A 484 9.72 -17.16 29.45
C THR A 484 10.47 -17.23 30.78
N LEU A 485 9.86 -17.87 31.78
CA LEU A 485 10.43 -18.02 33.12
C LEU A 485 11.68 -18.92 33.10
N LEU A 486 11.64 -20.02 32.34
CA LEU A 486 12.82 -20.89 32.12
C LEU A 486 14.02 -20.13 31.54
N LEU A 487 13.77 -19.21 30.61
CA LEU A 487 14.82 -18.37 30.03
C LEU A 487 15.34 -17.30 30.99
N GLU A 488 14.50 -16.79 31.90
CA GLU A 488 14.90 -15.83 32.94
C GLU A 488 15.77 -16.48 34.01
N GLU A 489 15.43 -17.68 34.44
CA GLU A 489 16.21 -18.44 35.42
C GLU A 489 17.62 -18.76 34.89
N LEU A 490 17.70 -19.25 33.65
CA LEU A 490 18.97 -19.49 32.96
C LEU A 490 19.82 -18.21 32.80
N ARG A 491 19.20 -17.04 32.66
CA ARG A 491 19.90 -15.75 32.61
C ARG A 491 20.37 -15.27 33.99
N GLY A 492 19.67 -15.66 35.05
CA GLY A 492 20.02 -15.34 36.43
C GLY A 492 21.30 -16.03 36.90
N GLU A 493 21.70 -17.11 36.24
CA GLU A 493 22.96 -17.79 36.49
C GLU A 493 24.17 -16.88 36.12
N GLN A 494 25.07 -16.66 37.09
CA GLN A 494 26.28 -15.88 36.87
C GLN A 494 27.21 -16.61 35.90
N THR A 495 27.14 -16.25 34.62
CA THR A 495 27.99 -16.80 33.57
C THR A 495 28.78 -15.69 32.87
N ALA A 496 29.92 -16.05 32.28
CA ALA A 496 30.73 -15.13 31.46
C ALA A 496 30.11 -14.84 30.08
N ALA A 497 28.87 -15.28 29.82
CA ALA A 497 28.19 -15.15 28.55
C ALA A 497 27.57 -13.75 28.38
N HIS A 498 27.66 -13.21 27.17
CA HIS A 498 26.96 -11.98 26.81
C HIS A 498 25.57 -12.31 26.23
N TRP A 499 24.52 -11.86 26.92
CA TRP A 499 23.14 -12.12 26.51
C TRP A 499 22.64 -11.04 25.54
N LEU A 500 22.24 -11.45 24.34
CA LEU A 500 21.53 -10.59 23.39
C LEU A 500 20.08 -11.07 23.26
N THR A 501 19.13 -10.16 23.21
CA THR A 501 17.70 -10.51 23.13
C THR A 501 17.05 -9.80 21.96
N ALA A 502 16.39 -10.56 21.08
CA ALA A 502 15.55 -10.00 20.05
C ALA A 502 14.17 -10.67 20.08
N VAL A 503 13.14 -9.88 19.85
CA VAL A 503 11.76 -10.37 19.74
C VAL A 503 11.42 -10.48 18.27
N ALA A 504 11.15 -11.70 17.81
CA ALA A 504 10.55 -11.91 16.50
C ALA A 504 9.05 -11.64 16.61
N LEU A 505 8.59 -10.65 15.86
CA LEU A 505 7.16 -10.43 15.66
C LEU A 505 6.69 -11.41 14.58
N SER A 506 5.52 -12.01 14.77
CA SER A 506 4.94 -13.06 13.91
C SER A 506 4.80 -12.64 12.43
N TYR A 507 4.87 -11.34 12.14
CA TYR A 507 4.71 -10.76 10.81
C TYR A 507 6.00 -10.29 10.14
N GLY A 508 7.17 -10.58 10.72
CA GLY A 508 8.46 -10.38 10.06
C GLY A 508 8.75 -11.36 8.91
N PHE A 509 7.77 -12.14 8.46
CA PHE A 509 7.90 -13.22 7.48
C PHE A 509 8.53 -12.78 6.15
N ALA A 510 8.39 -11.50 5.77
CA ALA A 510 8.83 -10.97 4.48
C ALA A 510 10.31 -10.48 4.43
N GLN A 511 11.03 -10.42 5.55
CA GLN A 511 12.49 -10.18 5.54
C GLN A 511 13.21 -11.11 6.50
N SER A 512 13.79 -12.16 5.94
CA SER A 512 14.85 -12.94 6.57
C SER A 512 15.97 -11.99 7.04
N GLY A 513 16.09 -11.77 8.35
CA GLY A 513 17.17 -10.97 8.92
C GLY A 513 16.78 -9.92 9.97
N TYR A 514 15.49 -9.58 10.16
CA TYR A 514 15.11 -8.54 11.12
C TYR A 514 15.59 -8.83 12.55
N LEU A 515 15.44 -10.08 12.99
CA LEU A 515 15.96 -10.55 14.28
C LEU A 515 17.47 -10.27 14.39
N PHE A 516 18.22 -10.57 13.32
CA PHE A 516 19.67 -10.39 13.28
C PHE A 516 20.08 -8.92 13.27
N VAL A 517 19.32 -8.03 12.63
CA VAL A 517 19.58 -6.59 12.69
C VAL A 517 19.49 -6.08 14.12
N GLU A 518 18.48 -6.51 14.87
CA GLU A 518 18.31 -6.10 16.27
C GLU A 518 19.43 -6.65 17.17
N LEU A 519 19.80 -7.91 16.97
CA LEU A 519 20.93 -8.54 17.67
C LEU A 519 22.26 -7.84 17.34
N MET A 520 22.53 -7.54 16.07
CA MET A 520 23.75 -6.85 15.63
C MET A 520 23.84 -5.44 16.20
N ARG A 521 22.72 -4.73 16.34
CA ARG A 521 22.71 -3.39 16.96
C ARG A 521 23.12 -3.44 18.42
N GLN A 522 22.62 -4.43 19.17
CA GLN A 522 22.99 -4.61 20.57
C GLN A 522 24.47 -4.96 20.70
N LEU A 523 24.98 -5.85 19.84
CA LEU A 523 26.39 -6.26 19.84
C LEU A 523 27.35 -5.10 19.52
N VAL A 524 26.94 -4.15 18.67
CA VAL A 524 27.78 -2.99 18.27
C VAL A 524 27.54 -1.76 19.16
N GLY A 525 26.61 -1.82 20.13
CA GLY A 525 26.37 -0.74 21.08
C GLY A 525 25.73 0.53 20.50
N VAL A 526 25.06 0.43 19.33
CA VAL A 526 24.43 1.58 18.68
C VAL A 526 23.08 1.88 19.37
N ARG A 527 23.07 2.83 20.32
CA ARG A 527 21.83 3.41 20.83
C ARG A 527 21.27 4.42 19.83
N MET A 528 20.03 4.26 19.41
CA MET A 528 19.33 5.22 18.56
C MET A 528 19.00 6.48 19.38
N SER A 529 19.64 7.61 19.07
CA SER A 529 18.96 8.90 19.18
C SER A 529 17.83 8.90 18.15
N GLY A 530 16.59 9.12 18.59
CA GLY A 530 15.36 8.89 17.83
C GLY A 530 15.42 9.23 16.33
N ARG A 531 15.49 8.19 15.50
CA ARG A 531 15.03 8.15 14.09
C ARG A 531 15.23 6.73 13.57
N ARG A 532 14.16 5.92 13.59
CA ARG A 532 14.15 4.57 13.01
C ARG A 532 14.20 4.66 11.49
N LYS A 533 15.39 4.57 10.89
CA LYS A 533 15.52 4.22 9.46
C LYS A 533 15.56 2.70 9.32
N ARG A 534 14.70 2.15 8.46
CA ARG A 534 14.77 0.76 8.00
C ARG A 534 16.13 0.51 7.31
N PRO A 535 16.74 -0.67 7.43
CA PRO A 535 17.82 -1.06 6.54
C PRO A 535 17.20 -1.35 5.17
N CYS A 536 17.27 -0.37 4.26
CA CYS A 536 17.12 -0.65 2.84
C CYS A 536 18.22 -1.64 2.44
N GLY A 537 17.90 -2.62 1.59
CA GLY A 537 18.78 -3.73 1.22
C GLY A 537 20.24 -3.31 1.04
N TRP A 538 21.15 -4.15 1.53
CA TRP A 538 22.59 -3.94 1.53
C TRP A 538 23.06 -3.31 0.21
N PRO A 539 23.45 -2.02 0.19
CA PRO A 539 24.30 -1.54 -0.88
C PRO A 539 25.67 -2.18 -0.64
N ASN A 540 26.31 -2.68 -1.70
CA ASN A 540 27.70 -3.18 -1.68
C ASN A 540 28.74 -2.17 -1.11
N SER A 541 28.34 -0.97 -0.73
CA SER A 541 29.17 0.06 -0.09
C SER A 541 29.21 0.01 1.45
N ALA A 542 28.41 -0.84 2.13
CA ALA A 542 28.51 -0.98 3.59
C ALA A 542 29.74 -1.80 4.04
N LEU A 543 30.31 -2.63 3.15
CA LEU A 543 31.54 -3.38 3.41
C LEU A 543 32.81 -2.53 3.27
N SER A 544 32.77 -1.38 2.59
CA SER A 544 33.94 -0.49 2.49
C SER A 544 34.11 0.41 3.71
N GLY A 545 33.03 0.72 4.45
CA GLY A 545 33.07 1.51 5.68
C GLY A 545 33.56 0.74 6.92
N LEU A 546 33.49 -0.59 6.92
CA LEU A 546 34.03 -1.44 7.99
C LEU A 546 35.56 -1.67 7.85
N ALA A 547 36.15 -1.33 6.69
CA ALA A 547 37.59 -1.48 6.45
C ALA A 547 38.44 -0.29 6.92
N THR A 548 37.83 0.79 7.44
CA THR A 548 38.57 2.00 7.87
C THR A 548 38.34 2.41 9.33
N ALA A 549 37.66 1.59 10.12
CA ALA A 549 37.64 1.77 11.57
C ALA A 549 38.98 1.27 12.16
N VAL A 550 39.93 2.19 12.33
CA VAL A 550 41.18 1.95 13.07
C VAL A 550 40.81 1.53 14.50
N TRP A 551 40.92 0.23 14.75
CA TRP A 551 40.79 -0.39 16.06
C TRP A 551 41.93 0.09 16.96
N ARG A 552 41.63 0.83 18.03
CA ARG A 552 42.57 1.06 19.14
C ARG A 552 42.18 0.13 20.29
N PRO A 553 42.97 -0.91 20.62
CA PRO A 553 42.71 -1.72 21.80
C PRO A 553 42.94 -0.91 23.10
N PRO A 554 42.29 -1.28 24.21
CA PRO A 554 42.63 -0.77 25.53
C PRO A 554 44.04 -1.24 25.93
N THR A 555 44.84 -0.32 26.46
CA THR A 555 46.20 -0.55 26.96
C THR A 555 46.23 -1.54 28.14
N PRO A 556 47.07 -2.59 28.13
CA PRO A 556 47.40 -3.34 29.34
C PRO A 556 48.41 -2.56 30.18
N ILE A 557 48.16 -2.45 31.48
CA ILE A 557 49.09 -1.95 32.49
C ILE A 557 50.10 -3.07 32.78
N TRP A 558 51.35 -2.93 32.37
CA TRP A 558 52.51 -3.68 32.90
C TRP A 558 53.76 -2.74 32.93
N PRO A 559 54.73 -3.00 33.83
CA PRO A 559 55.56 -1.98 34.45
C PRO A 559 56.71 -1.46 33.57
N SER A 560 57.20 -0.30 33.97
CA SER A 560 58.29 0.50 33.41
C SER A 560 59.54 -0.28 33.05
N SER A 561 59.89 -0.32 31.76
CA SER A 561 61.22 0.04 31.26
C SER A 561 61.21 0.04 29.72
N TRP A 562 61.99 0.95 29.13
CA TRP A 562 62.22 1.13 27.68
C TRP A 562 61.16 1.99 26.94
N ALA A 563 61.40 3.30 26.99
CA ALA A 563 60.75 4.32 26.18
C ALA A 563 61.31 4.36 24.75
N CYS A 564 60.50 4.76 23.76
CA CYS A 564 60.97 5.60 22.64
C CYS A 564 59.84 6.35 21.90
N ARG A 565 59.72 7.62 22.31
CA ARG A 565 59.23 8.87 21.70
C ARG A 565 58.85 8.88 20.19
N TRP A 566 57.64 9.38 19.87
CA TRP A 566 57.33 10.00 18.56
C TRP A 566 56.50 11.29 18.74
N THR A 567 57.01 12.39 18.18
CA THR A 567 56.47 13.75 18.20
C THR A 567 55.45 14.01 17.09
N ARG A 568 54.40 14.78 17.40
CA ARG A 568 53.37 15.29 16.46
C ARG A 568 53.88 16.50 15.66
N HIS A 569 53.47 16.62 14.40
CA HIS A 569 53.27 17.92 13.75
C HIS A 569 51.97 17.95 12.92
N ARG A 570 51.24 19.06 13.07
CA ARG A 570 50.03 19.49 12.33
C ARG A 570 50.42 20.32 11.10
N ALA A 571 49.59 20.27 10.04
CA ALA A 571 49.25 21.38 9.11
C ALA A 571 48.28 20.81 8.04
N SER A 572 47.01 21.19 7.92
CA SER A 572 46.41 22.41 7.33
C SER A 572 46.54 22.56 5.80
N GLY A 573 45.39 22.57 5.09
CA GLY A 573 45.14 23.53 4.01
C GLY A 573 45.06 23.05 2.54
N TRP A 574 43.87 23.24 1.97
CA TRP A 574 43.57 23.82 0.63
C TRP A 574 43.64 23.02 -0.70
N ARG A 575 42.46 23.05 -1.36
CA ARG A 575 42.09 23.31 -2.79
C ARG A 575 42.87 22.72 -3.97
N GLY A 576 42.08 22.23 -4.96
CA GLY A 576 42.10 22.81 -6.32
C GLY A 576 42.72 21.99 -7.46
N TRP A 577 41.84 21.49 -8.35
CA TRP A 577 41.95 21.31 -9.81
C TRP A 577 43.34 21.25 -10.48
N ALA A 578 43.60 20.18 -11.27
CA ALA A 578 43.78 20.22 -12.73
C ALA A 578 44.43 18.93 -13.31
N GLY A 579 43.75 18.36 -14.30
CA GLY A 579 44.23 17.80 -15.58
C GLY A 579 45.61 17.14 -15.76
N ARG A 580 45.55 15.93 -16.35
CA ARG A 580 46.44 15.36 -17.42
C ARG A 580 47.87 15.02 -17.03
N VAL A 581 48.64 14.14 -17.69
CA VAL A 581 48.54 13.03 -18.68
C VAL A 581 49.98 12.45 -18.74
N CYS A 582 50.12 11.18 -19.15
CA CYS A 582 51.36 10.50 -19.60
C CYS A 582 52.40 10.10 -18.52
N ALA A 583 53.26 9.11 -18.69
CA ALA A 583 53.40 7.93 -19.57
C ALA A 583 54.73 7.26 -19.17
N GLY A 584 54.87 5.96 -19.46
CA GLY A 584 56.17 5.32 -19.70
C GLY A 584 56.81 4.61 -18.50
N THR A 585 56.93 3.28 -18.56
CA THR A 585 58.14 2.49 -18.97
C THR A 585 59.03 2.18 -17.75
N SER A 586 59.47 0.97 -17.44
CA SER A 586 59.94 -0.14 -18.29
C SER A 586 60.11 -1.46 -17.49
N LEU A 587 59.77 -2.58 -18.17
CA LEU A 587 60.20 -4.01 -18.17
C LEU A 587 61.51 -4.43 -17.42
N PRO A 588 61.85 -5.75 -17.23
CA PRO A 588 61.51 -6.98 -18.03
C PRO A 588 61.06 -8.25 -17.22
N CYS A 589 60.20 -9.16 -17.75
CA CYS A 589 60.45 -10.37 -18.61
C CYS A 589 61.46 -11.39 -18.01
N CYS A 590 61.29 -12.73 -17.99
CA CYS A 590 60.59 -13.76 -18.81
C CYS A 590 60.87 -15.18 -18.17
N PRO A 591 60.59 -16.38 -18.77
CA PRO A 591 59.52 -16.87 -19.67
C PRO A 591 59.02 -18.35 -19.38
N LYS A 592 58.09 -18.81 -20.25
CA LYS A 592 57.79 -20.20 -20.76
C LYS A 592 56.41 -20.73 -20.32
N PHE A 593 55.51 -21.27 -21.15
CA PHE A 593 55.57 -21.87 -22.50
C PHE A 593 54.16 -21.80 -23.13
N CYS A 594 54.02 -21.34 -24.38
CA CYS A 594 52.87 -21.65 -25.24
C CYS A 594 53.30 -21.52 -26.72
N ARG A 595 53.18 -22.59 -27.50
CA ARG A 595 53.31 -22.56 -28.96
C ARG A 595 51.93 -22.53 -29.62
N ARG A 596 51.76 -21.52 -30.48
CA ARG A 596 50.77 -21.28 -31.55
C ARG A 596 51.00 -22.24 -32.75
N PRO A 597 50.27 -22.25 -33.90
CA PRO A 597 49.69 -21.07 -34.60
C PRO A 597 48.38 -21.25 -35.44
N ALA A 598 47.60 -20.16 -35.60
CA ALA A 598 47.34 -19.36 -36.84
C ALA A 598 46.19 -19.89 -37.73
N LYS A 599 45.28 -19.04 -38.26
CA LYS A 599 45.53 -18.07 -39.34
C LYS A 599 44.41 -17.01 -39.47
N THR A 600 44.85 -15.77 -39.77
CA THR A 600 44.30 -14.73 -40.70
C THR A 600 42.81 -14.33 -40.65
N GLY A 601 42.38 -13.05 -40.60
CA GLY A 601 43.06 -11.74 -40.67
C GLY A 601 42.08 -10.55 -40.54
N ARG A 602 42.62 -9.40 -40.08
CA ARG A 602 42.61 -8.05 -40.72
C ARG A 602 41.30 -7.53 -41.38
N TRP A 603 40.71 -6.33 -41.16
CA TRP A 603 40.89 -5.10 -40.36
C TRP A 603 39.61 -4.20 -40.47
N TRP A 604 39.53 -3.16 -39.61
CA TRP A 604 38.79 -1.87 -39.67
C TRP A 604 37.44 -1.72 -38.91
N TRP A 605 37.45 -0.77 -37.95
CA TRP A 605 36.38 -0.19 -37.12
C TRP A 605 35.80 1.06 -37.82
N PRO A 606 34.58 1.62 -37.53
CA PRO A 606 34.27 2.18 -36.19
C PRO A 606 32.78 2.30 -35.74
N TRP A 607 32.61 2.74 -34.47
CA TRP A 607 31.39 3.15 -33.73
C TRP A 607 30.41 2.06 -33.28
N THR A 608 30.17 1.96 -31.96
CA THR A 608 28.97 2.54 -31.27
C THR A 608 28.79 1.85 -29.90
N ILE A 609 28.55 2.67 -28.87
CA ILE A 609 28.04 2.24 -27.56
C ILE A 609 26.62 1.68 -27.77
N CYS A 610 26.38 0.41 -27.42
CA CYS A 610 25.03 -0.03 -27.14
C CYS A 610 25.02 -1.13 -26.07
N SER A 611 24.42 -0.76 -24.95
CA SER A 611 23.94 -1.62 -23.87
C SER A 611 23.09 -2.77 -24.40
N GLY A 612 23.47 -4.01 -24.08
CA GLY A 612 22.71 -5.20 -24.47
C GLY A 612 22.80 -6.30 -23.42
N ARG A 613 21.67 -6.58 -22.76
CA ARG A 613 21.41 -7.69 -21.84
C ARG A 613 21.88 -9.02 -22.42
N MET A 614 22.50 -9.87 -21.59
CA MET A 614 22.56 -11.31 -21.86
C MET A 614 22.11 -12.13 -20.66
N ARG A 615 21.11 -12.98 -20.93
CA ARG A 615 20.50 -13.98 -20.06
C ARG A 615 21.56 -15.01 -19.63
N LEU A 616 21.67 -15.27 -18.33
CA LEU A 616 22.43 -16.42 -17.83
C LEU A 616 21.51 -17.65 -17.76
N ARG A 617 21.77 -18.58 -18.67
CA ARG A 617 21.27 -19.96 -18.68
C ARG A 617 21.93 -20.76 -17.54
N TRP A 618 21.12 -21.58 -16.89
CA TRP A 618 21.53 -22.70 -16.05
C TRP A 618 22.43 -23.68 -16.82
N ASN A 619 23.65 -23.91 -16.33
CA ASN A 619 24.38 -25.19 -16.37
C ASN A 619 25.82 -25.00 -15.87
N CYS A 620 26.08 -25.29 -14.59
CA CYS A 620 27.41 -25.68 -14.11
C CYS A 620 27.34 -26.23 -12.67
N TRP A 621 26.59 -27.33 -12.48
CA TRP A 621 26.62 -28.11 -11.23
C TRP A 621 27.09 -29.53 -11.54
N ARG A 622 28.39 -29.67 -11.87
CA ARG A 622 29.12 -30.96 -11.98
C ARG A 622 30.59 -30.68 -12.32
N ARG A 623 31.37 -30.22 -11.33
CA ARG A 623 32.84 -30.35 -11.24
C ARG A 623 33.35 -29.52 -10.06
N PHE A 624 33.13 -29.98 -8.82
CA PHE A 624 33.97 -29.63 -7.68
C PHE A 624 33.68 -30.58 -6.50
N CYS A 625 33.90 -31.88 -6.73
CA CYS A 625 33.96 -32.89 -5.67
C CYS A 625 35.24 -33.70 -5.85
N ARG A 626 36.37 -33.18 -5.34
CA ARG A 626 37.55 -33.95 -4.93
C ARG A 626 38.62 -33.00 -4.37
N TRP A 627 38.51 -32.68 -3.08
CA TRP A 627 39.64 -32.72 -2.14
C TRP A 627 39.12 -32.49 -0.72
N ARG A 628 39.38 -33.48 0.15
CA ARG A 628 38.99 -33.52 1.56
C ARG A 628 40.26 -33.26 2.37
N ARG A 629 40.22 -32.30 3.31
CA ARG A 629 40.84 -32.30 4.66
C ARG A 629 41.22 -30.88 5.11
N SER A 630 40.30 -30.25 5.83
CA SER A 630 40.57 -29.49 7.06
C SER A 630 39.21 -29.08 7.63
N GLY A 631 38.97 -29.41 8.90
CA GLY A 631 37.68 -29.23 9.53
C GLY A 631 37.33 -27.76 9.70
N ARG A 632 36.26 -27.31 9.03
CA ARG A 632 35.37 -26.22 9.45
C ARG A 632 33.96 -26.55 8.97
N PHE A 633 32.99 -26.48 9.87
CA PHE A 633 31.58 -26.66 9.59
C PHE A 633 31.09 -25.64 8.55
N CYS A 634 30.34 -26.11 7.58
CA CYS A 634 29.67 -25.30 6.56
C CYS A 634 28.17 -25.54 6.73
N PHE A 635 27.41 -24.53 7.15
CA PHE A 635 25.94 -24.60 7.20
C PHE A 635 25.42 -24.44 5.76
N CYS A 636 24.81 -25.50 5.22
CA CYS A 636 24.09 -25.47 3.96
C CYS A 636 22.60 -25.69 4.26
N TRP A 637 21.79 -24.63 4.14
CA TRP A 637 20.33 -24.76 4.21
C TRP A 637 19.80 -25.19 2.84
N ARG A 638 19.29 -26.42 2.77
CA ARG A 638 18.56 -26.97 1.64
C ARG A 638 17.08 -27.00 2.04
N CYS A 639 16.29 -26.03 1.57
CA CYS A 639 14.84 -26.12 1.67
C CYS A 639 14.37 -27.30 0.81
N GLY A 640 13.93 -28.37 1.47
CA GLY A 640 13.24 -29.47 0.84
C GLY A 640 11.86 -29.01 0.38
N LEU A 641 11.68 -28.90 -0.93
CA LEU A 641 10.40 -29.10 -1.57
C LEU A 641 10.39 -30.56 -2.04
N SER A 642 9.39 -31.31 -1.62
CA SER A 642 9.07 -32.62 -2.22
C SER A 642 7.70 -33.10 -1.76
N PRO A 643 6.94 -33.81 -2.61
CA PRO A 643 6.83 -33.73 -4.08
C PRO A 643 5.68 -32.82 -4.55
#